data_AF-A0A534LFA8-F1
#
_entry.id   AF-A0A534LFA8-F1
#
_cell.length_a   1.000
_cell.length_b   1.000
_cell.length_c   1.000
_cell.angle_alpha   90.00
_cell.angle_beta   90.00
_cell.angle_gamma   90.00
#
_symmetry.space_group_name_H-M   'P 1'
#
loop_
_entity.id
_entity.type
_entity.pdbx_description
1 polymer ?
#
loop_
_entity_poly.entity_id
_entity_poly.type
_entity_poly.pdbx_seq_one_letter_code
_entity_poly.pdbx_strand_id
1 'polypeptide(L)'
;MSGYLRDSQLRRQLEEKVKEATRTRQAAEDGIKAAQDLVDQARRTDANVVEAEKALAEANEAMASKDYKVAVDKAGEALERGKRIYRERARAIVDSSSALGRLAKGVGGELAETEAALAKAEGALASEDLGTAIDLAKKAWKRSEKVLQEHLSSSFSKAQSLILAAKNLSRDVAPVEDLLSRARTAMENNDFQSALDFTNEALETITDDLNSAVDKEIHEVEDLIRTAAELGADTTKATTLIERARGDIGNLDFEKAKNAVRQSRAESEKALQRSLDGRAGDFSKFVQDARALGADPAVGQESFDKAEAAIKKGNYREGAQLAKQGFQAIQQAQFQRVVGVIATSREKFTAAANMGIDLQGPMADLTSARDLLKRGAFREALDAAKRADGAVDAIINGYRTVEGRLKEIHRAFAEAEAFGVQTVRARKLAEAARQAYQERNLADVAKAVDAAAEELRKAERERVMQSIERAEFVLTVGEQAGADLGEPSRLLQDAIVATKADEHRKALQLAGDAQAKAERVLGDRASEKIGALRGALPHLGDDAGTLKALLNRADASIGTRDFEDTFRALAEGERFVEIQIRTHAEEIVGDLALAVRMGVDLGANVAPLETIHRELNGFLTRGQAGDIVAAREKARALLGSASEELLAFVRARITTAHGLKIDV
;
A
#
# COMPACT_ATOMS: atom_id res chain seq x y z
N MET A 1 -16.19 -152.84 -48.39
CA MET A 1 -15.14 -152.09 -47.66
C MET A 1 -15.54 -150.61 -47.42
N SER A 2 -16.78 -150.32 -46.98
CA SER A 2 -17.32 -148.92 -46.95
C SER A 2 -17.98 -148.48 -45.63
N GLY A 3 -18.21 -149.39 -44.67
CA GLY A 3 -18.86 -149.07 -43.38
C GLY A 3 -17.88 -148.65 -42.28
N TYR A 4 -16.74 -149.35 -42.14
CA TYR A 4 -15.74 -149.08 -41.10
C TYR A 4 -15.01 -147.73 -41.26
N LEU A 5 -14.80 -147.26 -42.50
CA LEU A 5 -14.20 -145.95 -42.77
C LEU A 5 -15.15 -144.79 -42.42
N ARG A 6 -16.47 -144.95 -42.66
CA ARG A 6 -17.49 -143.97 -42.26
C ARG A 6 -17.65 -143.90 -40.75
N ASP A 7 -17.66 -145.04 -40.05
CA ASP A 7 -17.81 -145.08 -38.59
C ASP A 7 -16.55 -144.56 -37.87
N SER A 8 -15.36 -144.80 -38.44
CA SER A 8 -14.08 -144.21 -38.00
C SER A 8 -14.02 -142.68 -38.21
N GLN A 9 -14.49 -142.18 -39.36
CA GLN A 9 -14.57 -140.75 -39.65
C GLN A 9 -15.60 -140.04 -38.77
N LEU A 10 -16.77 -140.67 -38.53
CA LEU A 10 -17.82 -140.12 -37.67
C LEU A 10 -17.37 -140.03 -36.21
N ARG A 11 -16.65 -141.05 -35.71
CA ARG A 11 -16.05 -141.02 -34.36
C ARG A 11 -14.98 -139.96 -34.22
N ARG A 12 -14.09 -139.78 -35.22
CA ARG A 12 -13.11 -138.67 -35.22
C ARG A 12 -13.79 -137.30 -35.27
N GLN A 13 -14.83 -137.12 -36.09
CA GLN A 13 -15.59 -135.87 -36.14
C GLN A 13 -16.36 -135.59 -34.85
N LEU A 14 -16.89 -136.63 -34.18
CA LEU A 14 -17.54 -136.50 -32.87
C LEU A 14 -16.51 -136.20 -31.77
N GLU A 15 -15.35 -136.85 -31.78
CA GLU A 15 -14.24 -136.55 -30.85
C GLU A 15 -13.69 -135.13 -31.05
N GLU A 16 -13.55 -134.66 -32.28
CA GLU A 16 -13.17 -133.28 -32.59
C GLU A 16 -14.24 -132.28 -32.13
N LYS A 17 -15.53 -132.55 -32.41
CA LYS A 17 -16.65 -131.72 -31.91
C LYS A 17 -16.75 -131.70 -30.40
N VAL A 18 -16.49 -132.82 -29.72
CA VAL A 18 -16.46 -132.87 -28.25
C VAL A 18 -15.25 -132.10 -27.71
N LYS A 19 -14.07 -132.23 -28.31
CA LYS A 19 -12.89 -131.44 -27.93
C LYS A 19 -13.09 -129.95 -28.15
N GLU A 20 -13.70 -129.57 -29.27
CA GLU A 20 -14.04 -128.19 -29.59
C GLU A 20 -15.09 -127.64 -28.61
N ALA A 21 -16.16 -128.39 -28.35
CA ALA A 21 -17.19 -128.02 -27.37
C ALA A 21 -16.64 -127.87 -25.95
N THR A 22 -15.73 -128.77 -25.52
CA THR A 22 -15.06 -128.66 -24.21
C THR A 22 -14.13 -127.44 -24.15
N ARG A 23 -13.40 -127.13 -25.24
CA ARG A 23 -12.58 -125.91 -25.32
C ARG A 23 -13.42 -124.63 -25.29
N THR A 24 -14.53 -124.58 -26.04
CA THR A 24 -15.43 -123.42 -26.03
C THR A 24 -16.14 -123.26 -24.69
N ARG A 25 -16.51 -124.37 -24.05
CA ARG A 25 -17.07 -124.35 -22.69
C ARG A 25 -16.06 -123.80 -21.69
N GLN A 26 -14.81 -124.26 -21.73
CA GLN A 26 -13.75 -123.75 -20.85
C GLN A 26 -13.53 -122.24 -21.09
N ALA A 27 -13.47 -121.81 -22.36
CA ALA A 27 -13.35 -120.40 -22.71
C ALA A 27 -14.56 -119.56 -22.23
N ALA A 28 -15.77 -120.12 -22.25
CA ALA A 28 -16.97 -119.47 -21.71
C ALA A 28 -16.89 -119.35 -20.18
N GLU A 29 -16.52 -120.43 -19.47
CA GLU A 29 -16.36 -120.44 -18.01
C GLU A 29 -15.28 -119.44 -17.56
N ASP A 30 -14.12 -119.44 -18.22
CA ASP A 30 -13.02 -118.51 -17.95
C ASP A 30 -13.40 -117.06 -18.28
N GLY A 31 -14.09 -116.85 -19.41
CA GLY A 31 -14.56 -115.54 -19.84
C GLY A 31 -15.62 -114.94 -18.92
N ILE A 32 -16.61 -115.73 -18.51
CA ILE A 32 -17.65 -115.32 -17.55
C ILE A 32 -16.99 -114.97 -16.22
N LYS A 33 -16.06 -115.80 -15.74
CA LYS A 33 -15.34 -115.53 -14.50
C LYS A 33 -14.54 -114.22 -14.57
N ALA A 34 -13.79 -114.01 -15.65
CA ALA A 34 -13.03 -112.78 -15.85
C ALA A 34 -13.94 -111.54 -15.93
N ALA A 35 -15.06 -111.64 -16.64
CA ALA A 35 -16.05 -110.57 -16.73
C ALA A 35 -16.69 -110.27 -15.36
N GLN A 36 -17.00 -111.31 -14.59
CA GLN A 36 -17.58 -111.20 -13.26
C GLN A 36 -16.61 -110.56 -12.26
N ASP A 37 -15.35 -111.00 -12.22
CA ASP A 37 -14.31 -110.41 -11.37
C ASP A 37 -14.12 -108.91 -11.67
N LEU A 38 -14.15 -108.53 -12.95
CA LEU A 38 -14.00 -107.14 -13.37
C LEU A 38 -15.23 -106.28 -13.03
N VAL A 39 -16.43 -106.80 -13.26
CA VAL A 39 -17.69 -106.12 -12.90
C VAL A 39 -17.75 -105.92 -11.38
N ASP A 40 -17.34 -106.91 -10.58
CA ASP A 40 -17.28 -106.79 -9.12
C ASP A 40 -16.23 -105.77 -8.66
N GLN A 41 -15.06 -105.71 -9.31
CA GLN A 41 -14.07 -104.65 -9.04
C GLN A 41 -14.60 -103.25 -9.37
N ALA A 42 -15.23 -103.08 -10.53
CA ALA A 42 -15.85 -101.82 -10.92
C ALA A 42 -16.96 -101.42 -9.93
N ARG A 43 -17.82 -102.36 -9.54
CA ARG A 43 -18.90 -102.14 -8.56
C ARG A 43 -18.36 -101.71 -7.19
N ARG A 44 -17.26 -102.29 -6.72
CA ARG A 44 -16.59 -101.89 -5.45
C ARG A 44 -16.05 -100.46 -5.46
N THR A 45 -15.99 -99.82 -6.63
CA THR A 45 -15.56 -98.42 -6.79
C THR A 45 -16.72 -97.48 -7.12
N ASP A 46 -17.95 -97.95 -6.87
CA ASP A 46 -19.21 -97.25 -7.14
C ASP A 46 -19.36 -96.87 -8.63
N ALA A 47 -18.83 -97.70 -9.53
CA ALA A 47 -19.05 -97.53 -10.96
C ALA A 47 -20.46 -98.03 -11.33
N ASN A 48 -21.11 -97.36 -12.28
CA ASN A 48 -22.41 -97.81 -12.80
C ASN A 48 -22.21 -99.00 -13.76
N VAL A 49 -22.34 -100.21 -13.22
CA VAL A 49 -22.07 -101.48 -13.92
C VAL A 49 -23.29 -102.10 -14.61
N VAL A 50 -24.44 -101.43 -14.61
CA VAL A 50 -25.74 -101.98 -15.09
C VAL A 50 -25.64 -102.57 -16.51
N GLU A 51 -24.95 -101.91 -17.44
CA GLU A 51 -24.81 -102.42 -18.82
C GLU A 51 -23.89 -103.65 -18.92
N ALA A 52 -22.86 -103.73 -18.08
CA ALA A 52 -21.95 -104.88 -18.04
C ALA A 52 -22.59 -106.07 -17.32
N GLU A 53 -23.36 -105.82 -16.25
CA GLU A 53 -24.15 -106.83 -15.55
C GLU A 53 -25.21 -107.47 -16.45
N LYS A 54 -25.88 -106.68 -17.30
CA LYS A 54 -26.83 -107.21 -18.27
C LYS A 54 -26.18 -108.19 -19.24
N ALA A 55 -25.03 -107.83 -19.81
CA ALA A 55 -24.28 -108.72 -20.70
C ALA A 55 -23.75 -109.97 -19.98
N LEU A 56 -23.34 -109.83 -18.72
CA LEU A 56 -22.91 -110.95 -17.89
C LEU A 56 -24.07 -111.92 -17.57
N ALA A 57 -25.29 -111.40 -17.35
CA ALA A 57 -26.48 -112.21 -17.18
C ALA A 57 -26.82 -113.00 -18.46
N GLU A 58 -26.80 -112.34 -19.62
CA GLU A 58 -26.99 -112.99 -20.93
C GLU A 58 -25.93 -114.09 -21.19
N ALA A 59 -24.68 -113.89 -20.76
CA ALA A 59 -23.62 -114.89 -20.84
C ALA A 59 -23.88 -116.12 -19.95
N ASN A 60 -24.35 -115.90 -18.72
CA ASN A 60 -24.71 -116.97 -17.79
C ASN A 60 -25.92 -117.79 -18.28
N GLU A 61 -26.94 -117.13 -18.85
CA GLU A 61 -28.10 -117.79 -19.47
C GLU A 61 -27.69 -118.66 -20.68
N ALA A 62 -26.79 -118.14 -21.53
CA ALA A 62 -26.19 -118.90 -22.64
C ALA A 62 -25.37 -120.11 -22.13
N MET A 63 -24.63 -119.97 -21.04
CA MET A 63 -23.94 -121.11 -20.41
C MET A 63 -24.91 -122.17 -19.89
N ALA A 64 -26.00 -121.76 -19.25
CA ALA A 64 -27.02 -122.65 -18.70
C ALA A 64 -27.77 -123.43 -19.80
N SER A 65 -27.99 -122.79 -20.95
CA SER A 65 -28.60 -123.41 -22.15
C SER A 65 -27.62 -124.24 -22.98
N LYS A 66 -26.33 -124.32 -22.56
CA LYS A 66 -25.23 -125.02 -23.26
C LYS A 66 -24.89 -124.42 -24.63
N ASP A 67 -25.31 -123.18 -24.90
CA ASP A 67 -24.86 -122.42 -26.07
C ASP A 67 -23.52 -121.74 -25.74
N TYR A 68 -22.46 -122.56 -25.76
CA TYR A 68 -21.12 -122.12 -25.35
C TYR A 68 -20.54 -121.02 -26.24
N LYS A 69 -20.97 -120.92 -27.49
CA LYS A 69 -20.48 -119.88 -28.41
C LYS A 69 -21.08 -118.52 -28.06
N VAL A 70 -22.40 -118.47 -27.87
CA VAL A 70 -23.08 -117.25 -27.40
C VAL A 70 -22.58 -116.84 -26.02
N ALA A 71 -22.31 -117.81 -25.13
CA ALA A 71 -21.76 -117.52 -23.81
C ALA A 71 -20.37 -116.85 -23.88
N VAL A 72 -19.48 -117.29 -24.77
CA VAL A 72 -18.17 -116.63 -25.00
C VAL A 72 -18.36 -115.21 -25.52
N ASP A 73 -19.22 -115.01 -26.53
CA ASP A 73 -19.43 -113.69 -27.14
C ASP A 73 -20.01 -112.71 -26.11
N LYS A 74 -21.00 -113.14 -25.33
CA LYS A 74 -21.62 -112.34 -24.26
C LYS A 74 -20.70 -112.08 -23.08
N ALA A 75 -19.86 -113.04 -22.71
CA ALA A 75 -18.83 -112.85 -21.70
C ALA A 75 -17.76 -111.83 -22.15
N GLY A 76 -17.34 -111.89 -23.42
CA GLY A 76 -16.44 -110.90 -24.01
C GLY A 76 -17.07 -109.50 -24.04
N GLU A 77 -18.35 -109.40 -24.42
CA GLU A 77 -19.13 -108.16 -24.40
C GLU A 77 -19.22 -107.56 -22.98
N ALA A 78 -19.51 -108.39 -21.97
CA ALA A 78 -19.54 -108.00 -20.57
C ALA A 78 -18.17 -107.52 -20.07
N LEU A 79 -17.10 -108.24 -20.43
CA LEU A 79 -15.73 -107.89 -20.06
C LEU A 79 -15.31 -106.52 -20.63
N GLU A 80 -15.55 -106.27 -21.91
CA GLU A 80 -15.16 -105.00 -22.55
C GLU A 80 -15.98 -103.82 -22.01
N ARG A 81 -17.29 -104.00 -21.78
CA ARG A 81 -18.11 -102.99 -21.10
C ARG A 81 -17.62 -102.72 -19.69
N GLY A 82 -17.32 -103.77 -18.92
CA GLY A 82 -16.76 -103.68 -17.58
C GLY A 82 -15.43 -102.90 -17.57
N LYS A 83 -14.52 -103.17 -18.53
CA LYS A 83 -13.22 -102.47 -18.63
C LYS A 83 -13.41 -100.99 -18.89
N ARG A 84 -14.31 -100.64 -19.83
CA ARG A 84 -14.61 -99.24 -20.16
C ARG A 84 -15.17 -98.49 -18.94
N ILE A 85 -16.21 -99.04 -18.31
CA ILE A 85 -16.85 -98.47 -17.11
C ILE A 85 -15.83 -98.30 -15.98
N TYR A 86 -15.00 -99.32 -15.74
CA TYR A 86 -14.01 -99.26 -14.68
C TYR A 86 -12.91 -98.22 -14.96
N ARG A 87 -12.42 -98.15 -16.20
CA ARG A 87 -11.41 -97.16 -16.62
C ARG A 87 -11.95 -95.73 -16.52
N GLU A 88 -13.18 -95.48 -16.97
CA GLU A 88 -13.83 -94.17 -16.87
C GLU A 88 -13.99 -93.75 -15.40
N ARG A 89 -14.41 -94.67 -14.53
CA ARG A 89 -14.52 -94.40 -13.09
C ARG A 89 -13.16 -94.13 -12.45
N ALA A 90 -12.14 -94.93 -12.77
CA ALA A 90 -10.78 -94.73 -12.26
C ALA A 90 -10.22 -93.37 -12.69
N ARG A 91 -10.42 -92.98 -13.95
CA ARG A 91 -10.03 -91.67 -14.46
C ARG A 91 -10.75 -90.53 -13.77
N ALA A 92 -12.07 -90.63 -13.58
CA ALA A 92 -12.83 -89.63 -12.83
C ALA A 92 -12.32 -89.45 -11.39
N ILE A 93 -11.93 -90.52 -10.71
CA ILE A 93 -11.35 -90.46 -9.35
C ILE A 93 -9.97 -89.76 -9.37
N VAL A 94 -9.11 -90.07 -10.35
CA VAL A 94 -7.80 -89.42 -10.52
C VAL A 94 -7.98 -87.93 -10.84
N ASP A 95 -8.86 -87.58 -11.78
CA ASP A 95 -9.15 -86.20 -12.17
C ASP A 95 -9.68 -85.39 -10.99
N SER A 96 -10.61 -85.95 -10.22
CA SER A 96 -11.14 -85.34 -9.00
C SER A 96 -10.02 -85.10 -7.97
N SER A 97 -9.18 -86.11 -7.72
CA SER A 97 -8.03 -86.02 -6.80
C SER A 97 -6.99 -85.00 -7.24
N SER A 98 -6.79 -84.86 -8.55
CA SER A 98 -5.93 -83.84 -9.15
C SER A 98 -6.51 -82.43 -9.00
N ALA A 99 -7.82 -82.25 -9.20
CA ALA A 99 -8.50 -80.97 -8.96
C ALA A 99 -8.37 -80.54 -7.49
N LEU A 100 -8.63 -81.45 -6.55
CA LEU A 100 -8.48 -81.18 -5.12
C LEU A 100 -7.03 -80.88 -4.73
N GLY A 101 -6.06 -81.61 -5.30
CA GLY A 101 -4.63 -81.36 -5.09
C GLY A 101 -4.19 -79.97 -5.57
N ARG A 102 -4.73 -79.50 -6.71
CA ARG A 102 -4.49 -78.13 -7.21
C ARG A 102 -5.07 -77.08 -6.26
N LEU A 103 -6.26 -77.31 -5.71
CA LEU A 103 -6.86 -76.41 -4.72
C LEU A 103 -6.02 -76.33 -3.44
N ALA A 104 -5.63 -77.50 -2.92
CA ALA A 104 -4.80 -77.59 -1.72
C ALA A 104 -3.43 -76.90 -1.92
N LYS A 105 -2.88 -76.94 -3.15
CA LYS A 105 -1.67 -76.19 -3.51
C LYS A 105 -1.91 -74.68 -3.58
N GLY A 106 -3.05 -74.26 -4.12
CA GLY A 106 -3.45 -72.85 -4.20
C GLY A 106 -3.51 -72.16 -2.84
N VAL A 107 -3.88 -72.89 -1.78
CA VAL A 107 -3.87 -72.39 -0.39
C VAL A 107 -2.51 -72.54 0.31
N GLY A 108 -1.45 -72.88 -0.43
CA GLY A 108 -0.08 -72.97 0.09
C GLY A 108 0.30 -74.30 0.73
N GLY A 109 -0.46 -75.37 0.49
CA GLY A 109 -0.13 -76.70 1.01
C GLY A 109 1.17 -77.29 0.46
N GLU A 110 2.02 -77.83 1.33
CA GLU A 110 3.19 -78.63 0.92
C GLU A 110 2.73 -80.02 0.42
N LEU A 111 2.70 -80.18 -0.90
CA LEU A 111 2.03 -81.32 -1.56
C LEU A 111 2.95 -82.14 -2.46
N ALA A 112 4.27 -82.06 -2.29
CA ALA A 112 5.23 -82.80 -3.11
C ALA A 112 4.92 -84.31 -3.16
N GLU A 113 4.56 -84.92 -2.03
CA GLU A 113 4.18 -86.34 -2.02
C GLU A 113 2.82 -86.60 -2.66
N THR A 114 1.88 -85.65 -2.58
CA THR A 114 0.55 -85.74 -3.19
C THR A 114 0.66 -85.65 -4.71
N GLU A 115 1.47 -84.71 -5.22
CA GLU A 115 1.78 -84.58 -6.65
C GLU A 115 2.49 -85.84 -7.18
N ALA A 116 3.45 -86.38 -6.44
CA ALA A 116 4.12 -87.63 -6.79
C ALA A 116 3.15 -88.83 -6.81
N ALA A 117 2.20 -88.89 -5.86
CA ALA A 117 1.17 -89.92 -5.81
C ALA A 117 0.21 -89.81 -7.00
N LEU A 118 -0.21 -88.59 -7.38
CA LEU A 118 -1.07 -88.34 -8.55
C LEU A 118 -0.36 -88.67 -9.86
N ALA A 119 0.92 -88.32 -10.01
CA ALA A 119 1.70 -88.68 -11.19
C ALA A 119 1.85 -90.20 -11.35
N LYS A 120 2.04 -90.91 -10.23
CA LYS A 120 2.04 -92.39 -10.22
C LYS A 120 0.66 -92.97 -10.51
N ALA A 121 -0.42 -92.34 -10.05
CA ALA A 121 -1.79 -92.75 -10.34
C ALA A 121 -2.10 -92.62 -11.85
N GLU A 122 -1.67 -91.53 -12.49
CA GLU A 122 -1.77 -91.35 -13.95
C GLU A 122 -0.94 -92.39 -14.72
N GLY A 123 0.27 -92.69 -14.26
CA GLY A 123 1.08 -93.78 -14.81
C GLY A 123 0.37 -95.15 -14.74
N ALA A 124 -0.27 -95.44 -13.60
CA ALA A 124 -1.03 -96.67 -13.39
C ALA A 124 -2.30 -96.74 -14.26
N LEU A 125 -2.99 -95.61 -14.49
CA LEU A 125 -4.10 -95.53 -15.46
C LEU A 125 -3.62 -95.85 -16.88
N ALA A 126 -2.47 -95.30 -17.29
CA ALA A 126 -1.91 -95.52 -18.62
C ALA A 126 -1.49 -96.98 -18.85
N SER A 127 -1.04 -97.68 -17.80
CA SER A 127 -0.69 -99.11 -17.86
C SER A 127 -1.86 -100.06 -17.61
N GLU A 128 -3.10 -99.55 -17.55
CA GLU A 128 -4.33 -100.30 -17.23
C GLU A 128 -4.36 -100.98 -15.84
N ASP A 129 -3.50 -100.54 -14.91
CA ASP A 129 -3.55 -100.95 -13.49
C ASP A 129 -4.52 -100.04 -12.72
N LEU A 130 -5.82 -100.25 -12.98
CA LEU A 130 -6.90 -99.41 -12.48
C LEU A 130 -7.03 -99.44 -10.94
N GLY A 131 -6.71 -100.58 -10.32
CA GLY A 131 -6.74 -100.72 -8.86
C GLY A 131 -5.70 -99.83 -8.19
N THR A 132 -4.45 -99.93 -8.64
CA THR A 132 -3.35 -99.10 -8.11
C THR A 132 -3.58 -97.61 -8.38
N ALA A 133 -4.12 -97.25 -9.56
CA ALA A 133 -4.48 -95.88 -9.89
C ALA A 133 -5.46 -95.27 -8.88
N ILE A 134 -6.54 -96.00 -8.58
CA ILE A 134 -7.58 -95.57 -7.63
C ILE A 134 -7.01 -95.44 -6.22
N ASP A 135 -6.19 -96.38 -5.77
CA ASP A 135 -5.62 -96.35 -4.42
C ASP A 135 -4.66 -95.16 -4.22
N LEU A 136 -3.82 -94.87 -5.22
CA LEU A 136 -2.93 -93.71 -5.20
C LEU A 136 -3.72 -92.40 -5.25
N ALA A 137 -4.76 -92.32 -6.09
CA ALA A 137 -5.64 -91.15 -6.17
C ALA A 137 -6.37 -90.91 -4.85
N LYS A 138 -6.96 -91.93 -4.23
CA LYS A 138 -7.63 -91.82 -2.92
C LYS A 138 -6.68 -91.37 -1.81
N LYS A 139 -5.42 -91.82 -1.83
CA LYS A 139 -4.39 -91.34 -0.88
C LYS A 139 -4.08 -89.86 -1.09
N ALA A 140 -3.95 -89.42 -2.34
CA ALA A 140 -3.74 -88.02 -2.69
C ALA A 140 -4.96 -87.14 -2.31
N TRP A 141 -6.18 -87.63 -2.55
CA TRP A 141 -7.43 -86.98 -2.15
C TRP A 141 -7.45 -86.71 -0.65
N LYS A 142 -7.28 -87.73 0.20
CA LYS A 142 -7.32 -87.59 1.66
C LYS A 142 -6.28 -86.59 2.21
N ARG A 143 -5.09 -86.56 1.61
CA ARG A 143 -4.04 -85.60 2.00
C ARG A 143 -4.43 -84.17 1.63
N SER A 144 -4.94 -83.97 0.43
CA SER A 144 -5.39 -82.66 -0.06
C SER A 144 -6.58 -82.14 0.74
N GLU A 145 -7.54 -83.02 1.02
CA GLU A 145 -8.70 -82.76 1.88
C GLU A 145 -8.28 -82.27 3.26
N LYS A 146 -7.32 -82.97 3.90
CA LYS A 146 -6.82 -82.58 5.22
C LYS A 146 -6.24 -81.16 5.22
N VAL A 147 -5.39 -80.84 4.23
CA VAL A 147 -4.79 -79.51 4.09
C VAL A 147 -5.87 -78.43 3.92
N LEU A 148 -6.87 -78.70 3.08
CA LEU A 148 -7.97 -77.77 2.84
C LEU A 148 -8.84 -77.56 4.08
N GLN A 149 -9.14 -78.62 4.83
CA GLN A 149 -9.89 -78.52 6.08
C GLN A 149 -9.14 -77.72 7.15
N GLU A 150 -7.82 -77.92 7.29
CA GLU A 150 -6.98 -77.13 8.20
C GLU A 150 -6.97 -75.65 7.81
N HIS A 151 -6.79 -75.35 6.52
CA HIS A 151 -6.81 -73.98 6.00
C HIS A 151 -8.17 -73.30 6.22
N LEU A 152 -9.27 -73.98 5.87
CA LEU A 152 -10.62 -73.48 6.07
C LEU A 152 -10.90 -73.25 7.55
N SER A 153 -10.51 -74.18 8.43
CA SER A 153 -10.67 -74.02 9.89
C SER A 153 -9.94 -72.79 10.41
N SER A 154 -8.69 -72.58 9.98
CA SER A 154 -7.92 -71.39 10.37
C SER A 154 -8.58 -70.11 9.84
N SER A 155 -9.05 -70.13 8.59
CA SER A 155 -9.72 -69.00 7.94
C SER A 155 -11.05 -68.66 8.62
N PHE A 156 -11.84 -69.66 9.02
CA PHE A 156 -13.05 -69.48 9.82
C PHE A 156 -12.77 -68.84 11.17
N SER A 157 -11.72 -69.30 11.88
CA SER A 157 -11.34 -68.68 13.15
C SER A 157 -10.93 -67.22 12.97
N LYS A 158 -10.18 -66.90 11.90
CA LYS A 158 -9.83 -65.53 11.55
C LYS A 158 -11.08 -64.70 11.23
N ALA A 159 -11.98 -65.19 10.39
CA ALA A 159 -13.23 -64.51 10.07
C ALA A 159 -14.09 -64.26 11.32
N GLN A 160 -14.17 -65.22 12.23
CA GLN A 160 -14.89 -65.06 13.51
C GLN A 160 -14.27 -63.97 14.40
N SER A 161 -12.93 -63.89 14.49
CA SER A 161 -12.28 -62.80 15.23
C SER A 161 -12.58 -61.42 14.64
N LEU A 162 -12.63 -61.32 13.30
CA LEU A 162 -12.99 -60.07 12.61
C LEU A 162 -14.47 -59.73 12.79
N ILE A 163 -15.37 -60.72 12.79
CA ILE A 163 -16.80 -60.53 13.12
C ILE A 163 -16.96 -59.96 14.53
N LEU A 164 -16.20 -60.47 15.51
CA LEU A 164 -16.25 -59.94 16.86
C LEU A 164 -15.77 -58.48 16.92
N ALA A 165 -14.67 -58.17 16.24
CA ALA A 165 -14.17 -56.79 16.12
C ALA A 165 -15.23 -55.88 15.45
N ALA A 166 -15.83 -56.32 14.35
CA ALA A 166 -16.90 -55.59 13.65
C ALA A 166 -18.12 -55.33 14.55
N LYS A 167 -18.56 -56.31 15.34
CA LYS A 167 -19.62 -56.14 16.34
C LYS A 167 -19.24 -55.11 17.41
N ASN A 168 -18.00 -55.13 17.89
CA ASN A 168 -17.47 -54.14 18.84
C ASN A 168 -17.35 -52.73 18.23
N LEU A 169 -17.26 -52.64 16.90
CA LEU A 169 -17.35 -51.40 16.13
C LEU A 169 -18.79 -51.04 15.72
N SER A 170 -19.80 -51.78 16.18
CA SER A 170 -21.22 -51.59 15.85
C SER A 170 -21.51 -51.68 14.34
N ARG A 171 -20.79 -52.57 13.64
CA ARG A 171 -21.00 -52.86 12.22
C ARG A 171 -21.99 -54.00 12.02
N ASP A 172 -22.66 -53.97 10.88
CA ASP A 172 -23.54 -55.06 10.46
C ASP A 172 -22.69 -56.21 9.93
N VAL A 173 -22.86 -57.39 10.53
CA VAL A 173 -22.12 -58.59 10.18
C VAL A 173 -22.99 -59.63 9.47
N ALA A 174 -24.29 -59.37 9.30
CA ALA A 174 -25.22 -60.34 8.72
C ALA A 174 -24.78 -60.84 7.32
N PRO A 175 -24.26 -59.99 6.41
CA PRO A 175 -23.77 -60.46 5.11
C PRO A 175 -22.58 -61.42 5.22
N VAL A 176 -21.67 -61.15 6.16
CA VAL A 176 -20.47 -61.97 6.39
C VAL A 176 -20.85 -63.28 7.06
N GLU A 177 -21.78 -63.25 8.02
CA GLU A 177 -22.30 -64.46 8.67
C GLU A 177 -23.05 -65.37 7.68
N ASP A 178 -23.78 -64.82 6.70
CA ASP A 178 -24.41 -65.59 5.61
C ASP A 178 -23.36 -66.28 4.72
N LEU A 179 -22.31 -65.56 4.30
CA LEU A 179 -21.22 -66.13 3.51
C LEU A 179 -20.52 -67.27 4.26
N LEU A 180 -20.22 -67.11 5.55
CA LEU A 180 -19.63 -68.19 6.35
C LEU A 180 -20.57 -69.38 6.53
N SER A 181 -21.88 -69.15 6.62
CA SER A 181 -22.89 -70.22 6.65
C SER A 181 -22.87 -71.02 5.35
N ARG A 182 -22.86 -70.33 4.20
CA ARG A 182 -22.75 -70.95 2.86
C ARG A 182 -21.44 -71.71 2.69
N ALA A 183 -20.33 -71.16 3.17
CA ALA A 183 -19.03 -71.83 3.18
C ALA A 183 -19.06 -73.13 3.99
N ARG A 184 -19.73 -73.14 5.15
CA ARG A 184 -19.89 -74.35 5.98
C ARG A 184 -20.71 -75.41 5.26
N THR A 185 -21.84 -75.05 4.65
CA THR A 185 -22.65 -75.98 3.86
C THR A 185 -21.89 -76.54 2.66
N ALA A 186 -21.09 -75.72 1.97
CA ALA A 186 -20.22 -76.17 0.88
C ALA A 186 -19.17 -77.19 1.37
N MET A 187 -18.55 -76.93 2.52
CA MET A 187 -17.61 -77.85 3.15
C MET A 187 -18.26 -79.19 3.55
N GLU A 188 -19.47 -79.17 4.12
CA GLU A 188 -20.24 -80.38 4.47
C GLU A 188 -20.57 -81.22 3.21
N ASN A 189 -20.75 -80.56 2.06
CA ASN A 189 -20.99 -81.20 0.77
C ASN A 189 -19.70 -81.62 0.02
N ASN A 190 -18.51 -81.47 0.62
CA ASN A 190 -17.20 -81.66 -0.01
C ASN A 190 -16.92 -80.76 -1.23
N ASP A 191 -17.65 -79.65 -1.36
CA ASP A 191 -17.38 -78.62 -2.36
C ASP A 191 -16.37 -77.60 -1.80
N PHE A 192 -15.10 -78.02 -1.76
CA PHE A 192 -14.01 -77.21 -1.21
C PHE A 192 -13.73 -75.94 -2.02
N GLN A 193 -14.05 -75.92 -3.31
CA GLN A 193 -13.90 -74.73 -4.14
C GLN A 193 -14.85 -73.63 -3.64
N SER A 194 -16.15 -73.91 -3.60
CA SER A 194 -17.14 -72.95 -3.13
C SER A 194 -16.92 -72.56 -1.67
N ALA A 195 -16.47 -73.50 -0.82
CA ALA A 195 -16.13 -73.19 0.58
C ALA A 195 -14.99 -72.18 0.71
N LEU A 196 -13.94 -72.31 -0.11
CA LEU A 196 -12.83 -71.35 -0.15
C LEU A 196 -13.29 -69.99 -0.69
N ASP A 197 -14.07 -69.98 -1.77
CA ASP A 197 -14.54 -68.75 -2.40
C ASP A 197 -15.40 -67.94 -1.43
N PHE A 198 -16.40 -68.55 -0.79
CA PHE A 198 -17.24 -67.87 0.20
C PHE A 198 -16.46 -67.42 1.44
N THR A 199 -15.46 -68.20 1.89
CA THR A 199 -14.64 -67.81 3.06
C THR A 199 -13.73 -66.62 2.73
N ASN A 200 -13.13 -66.61 1.54
CA ASN A 200 -12.30 -65.51 1.09
C ASN A 200 -13.12 -64.23 0.89
N GLU A 201 -14.29 -64.33 0.26
CA GLU A 201 -15.22 -63.22 0.09
C GLU A 201 -15.67 -62.66 1.44
N ALA A 202 -15.97 -63.54 2.43
CA ALA A 202 -16.30 -63.12 3.78
C ALA A 202 -15.15 -62.35 4.46
N LEU A 203 -13.91 -62.85 4.33
CA LEU A 203 -12.71 -62.22 4.89
C LEU A 203 -12.41 -60.86 4.24
N GLU A 204 -12.52 -60.76 2.92
CA GLU A 204 -12.32 -59.51 2.17
C GLU A 204 -13.39 -58.48 2.55
N THR A 205 -14.66 -58.86 2.48
CA THR A 205 -15.80 -57.99 2.81
C THR A 205 -15.68 -57.39 4.21
N ILE A 206 -15.37 -58.22 5.22
CA ILE A 206 -15.28 -57.72 6.59
C ILE A 206 -14.02 -56.90 6.84
N THR A 207 -12.90 -57.26 6.20
CA THR A 207 -11.64 -56.52 6.33
C THR A 207 -11.79 -55.13 5.71
N ASP A 208 -12.44 -55.02 4.56
CA ASP A 208 -12.67 -53.75 3.87
C ASP A 208 -13.64 -52.82 4.60
N ASP A 209 -14.72 -53.37 5.18
CA ASP A 209 -15.63 -52.58 6.02
C ASP A 209 -14.91 -52.06 7.28
N LEU A 210 -14.12 -52.91 7.94
CA LEU A 210 -13.34 -52.52 9.12
C LEU A 210 -12.24 -51.50 8.79
N ASN A 211 -11.52 -51.68 7.68
CA ASN A 211 -10.54 -50.71 7.19
C ASN A 211 -11.20 -49.35 6.94
N SER A 212 -12.28 -49.34 6.14
CA SER A 212 -13.03 -48.12 5.81
C SER A 212 -13.57 -47.43 7.06
N ALA A 213 -14.00 -48.20 8.06
CA ALA A 213 -14.48 -47.69 9.34
C ALA A 213 -13.40 -46.91 10.09
N VAL A 214 -12.24 -47.53 10.29
CA VAL A 214 -11.17 -46.94 11.09
C VAL A 214 -10.46 -45.83 10.31
N ASP A 215 -10.25 -45.98 9.01
CA ASP A 215 -9.60 -44.95 8.18
C ASP A 215 -10.39 -43.65 8.16
N LYS A 216 -11.72 -43.73 8.13
CA LYS A 216 -12.58 -42.55 8.25
C LYS A 216 -12.37 -41.84 9.59
N GLU A 217 -12.30 -42.58 10.70
CA GLU A 217 -12.01 -41.98 12.02
C GLU A 217 -10.58 -41.41 12.09
N ILE A 218 -9.59 -42.05 11.45
CA ILE A 218 -8.21 -41.53 11.33
C ILE A 218 -8.22 -40.18 10.62
N HIS A 219 -8.89 -40.06 9.48
CA HIS A 219 -8.94 -38.80 8.71
C HIS A 219 -9.56 -37.67 9.53
N GLU A 220 -10.64 -37.95 10.26
CA GLU A 220 -11.24 -36.96 11.16
C GLU A 220 -10.28 -36.46 12.24
N VAL A 221 -9.45 -37.36 12.79
CA VAL A 221 -8.45 -37.00 13.82
C VAL A 221 -7.25 -36.31 13.21
N GLU A 222 -6.81 -36.69 12.01
CA GLU A 222 -5.73 -35.98 11.28
C GLU A 222 -6.12 -34.54 10.97
N ASP A 223 -7.38 -34.27 10.63
CA ASP A 223 -7.86 -32.90 10.44
C ASP A 223 -7.88 -32.10 11.75
N LEU A 224 -8.19 -32.74 12.87
CA LEU A 224 -8.06 -32.14 14.20
C LEU A 224 -6.60 -31.83 14.54
N ILE A 225 -5.69 -32.78 14.30
CA ILE A 225 -4.24 -32.61 14.47
C ILE A 225 -3.74 -31.43 13.63
N ARG A 226 -4.13 -31.37 12.35
CA ARG A 226 -3.76 -30.28 11.43
C ARG A 226 -4.22 -28.93 11.96
N THR A 227 -5.48 -28.85 12.41
CA THR A 227 -6.05 -27.63 12.99
C THR A 227 -5.29 -27.21 14.25
N ALA A 228 -4.94 -28.16 15.13
CA ALA A 228 -4.16 -27.87 16.33
C ALA A 228 -2.74 -27.40 16.00
N ALA A 229 -2.08 -28.02 15.01
CA ALA A 229 -0.74 -27.63 14.55
C ALA A 229 -0.72 -26.25 13.90
N GLU A 230 -1.72 -25.90 13.07
CA GLU A 230 -1.87 -24.54 12.51
C GLU A 230 -2.03 -23.47 13.60
N LEU A 231 -2.62 -23.84 14.73
CA LEU A 231 -2.71 -23.00 15.92
C LEU A 231 -1.47 -23.06 16.82
N GLY A 232 -0.40 -23.69 16.36
CA GLY A 232 0.88 -23.77 17.07
C GLY A 232 0.88 -24.68 18.30
N ALA A 233 -0.09 -25.61 18.41
CA ALA A 233 -0.08 -26.63 19.45
C ALA A 233 0.95 -27.73 19.14
N ASP A 234 1.54 -28.33 20.17
CA ASP A 234 2.37 -29.53 20.02
C ASP A 234 1.47 -30.75 19.77
N THR A 235 1.54 -31.30 18.56
CA THR A 235 0.76 -32.46 18.13
C THR A 235 1.58 -33.74 17.99
N THR A 236 2.83 -33.75 18.48
CA THR A 236 3.75 -34.87 18.31
C THR A 236 3.16 -36.19 18.83
N LYS A 237 2.59 -36.17 20.05
CA LYS A 237 1.97 -37.35 20.66
C LYS A 237 0.71 -37.85 19.93
N ALA A 238 -0.10 -36.93 19.41
CA ALA A 238 -1.30 -37.30 18.66
C ALA A 238 -0.92 -37.97 17.32
N THR A 239 0.13 -37.46 16.68
CA THR A 239 0.65 -37.98 15.39
C THR A 239 1.21 -39.40 15.56
N THR A 240 2.01 -39.66 16.59
CA THR A 240 2.56 -41.01 16.84
C THR A 240 1.47 -42.05 17.14
N LEU A 241 0.37 -41.64 17.76
CA LEU A 241 -0.79 -42.51 17.99
C LEU A 241 -1.54 -42.86 16.68
N ILE A 242 -1.58 -41.96 15.70
CA ILE A 242 -2.14 -42.26 14.36
C ILE A 242 -1.23 -43.21 13.59
N GLU A 243 0.08 -43.01 13.63
CA GLU A 243 1.03 -43.95 13.02
C GLU A 243 0.90 -45.36 13.63
N ARG A 244 0.75 -45.43 14.96
CA ARG A 244 0.45 -46.69 15.64
C ARG A 244 -0.87 -47.30 15.16
N ALA A 245 -1.94 -46.50 15.04
CA ALA A 245 -3.22 -46.99 14.55
C ALA A 245 -3.11 -47.60 13.14
N ARG A 246 -2.35 -46.97 12.23
CA ARG A 246 -2.09 -47.51 10.89
C ARG A 246 -1.32 -48.84 10.93
N GLY A 247 -0.36 -48.96 11.83
CA GLY A 247 0.36 -50.22 12.07
C GLY A 247 -0.58 -51.33 12.58
N ASP A 248 -1.45 -51.01 13.53
CA ASP A 248 -2.44 -51.95 14.08
C ASP A 248 -3.47 -52.37 13.01
N ILE A 249 -3.90 -51.48 12.11
CA ILE A 249 -4.73 -51.82 10.92
C ILE A 249 -4.01 -52.81 10.01
N GLY A 250 -2.73 -52.57 9.70
CA GLY A 250 -1.93 -53.48 8.87
C GLY A 250 -1.80 -54.89 9.46
N ASN A 251 -1.89 -55.01 10.79
CA ASN A 251 -1.90 -56.28 11.51
C ASN A 251 -3.31 -56.89 11.70
N LEU A 252 -4.35 -56.25 11.16
CA LEU A 252 -5.78 -56.59 11.34
C LEU A 252 -6.28 -56.50 12.80
N ASP A 253 -5.56 -55.76 13.65
CA ASP A 253 -5.88 -55.52 15.06
C ASP A 253 -6.79 -54.28 15.21
N PHE A 254 -7.96 -54.30 14.58
CA PHE A 254 -8.86 -53.13 14.47
C PHE A 254 -9.29 -52.52 15.81
N GLU A 255 -9.41 -53.32 16.88
CA GLU A 255 -9.72 -52.81 18.22
C GLU A 255 -8.59 -51.95 18.80
N LYS A 256 -7.33 -52.39 18.62
CA LYS A 256 -6.16 -51.63 19.08
C LYS A 256 -6.01 -50.35 18.28
N ALA A 257 -6.18 -50.46 16.96
CA ALA A 257 -6.22 -49.32 16.05
C ALA A 257 -7.27 -48.28 16.49
N LYS A 258 -8.52 -48.69 16.74
CA LYS A 258 -9.58 -47.80 17.22
C LYS A 258 -9.25 -47.16 18.58
N ASN A 259 -8.64 -47.91 19.49
CA ASN A 259 -8.21 -47.36 20.77
C ASN A 259 -7.09 -46.32 20.62
N ALA A 260 -6.13 -46.54 19.72
CA ALA A 260 -5.08 -45.57 19.40
C ALA A 260 -5.67 -44.30 18.75
N VAL A 261 -6.64 -44.43 17.85
CA VAL A 261 -7.38 -43.29 17.26
C VAL A 261 -8.11 -42.49 18.34
N ARG A 262 -8.82 -43.16 19.27
CA ARG A 262 -9.49 -42.50 20.40
C ARG A 262 -8.52 -41.74 21.29
N GLN A 263 -7.36 -42.33 21.61
CA GLN A 263 -6.33 -41.65 22.39
C GLN A 263 -5.76 -40.45 21.65
N SER A 264 -5.51 -40.58 20.35
CA SER A 264 -5.02 -39.49 19.50
C SER A 264 -6.03 -38.33 19.45
N ARG A 265 -7.32 -38.63 19.33
CA ARG A 265 -8.39 -37.62 19.39
C ARG A 265 -8.34 -36.85 20.71
N ALA A 266 -8.31 -37.55 21.84
CA ALA A 266 -8.28 -36.92 23.16
C ALA A 266 -7.02 -36.06 23.39
N GLU A 267 -5.86 -36.50 22.89
CA GLU A 267 -4.62 -35.72 22.99
C GLU A 267 -4.65 -34.49 22.07
N SER A 268 -5.21 -34.63 20.86
CA SER A 268 -5.41 -33.52 19.91
C SER A 268 -6.34 -32.46 20.49
N GLU A 269 -7.45 -32.88 21.11
CA GLU A 269 -8.39 -31.98 21.78
C GLU A 269 -7.74 -31.26 22.96
N LYS A 270 -6.94 -31.95 23.79
CA LYS A 270 -6.19 -31.32 24.89
C LYS A 270 -5.16 -30.31 24.38
N ALA A 271 -4.42 -30.65 23.33
CA ALA A 271 -3.43 -29.76 22.72
C ALA A 271 -4.11 -28.51 22.15
N LEU A 272 -5.25 -28.69 21.48
CA LEU A 272 -6.08 -27.62 20.95
C LEU A 272 -6.62 -26.72 22.07
N GLN A 273 -7.18 -27.31 23.13
CA GLN A 273 -7.68 -26.60 24.30
C GLN A 273 -6.59 -25.70 24.91
N ARG A 274 -5.40 -26.24 25.20
CA ARG A 274 -4.30 -25.46 25.78
C ARG A 274 -3.86 -24.29 24.90
N SER A 275 -3.80 -24.51 23.58
CA SER A 275 -3.44 -23.45 22.63
C SER A 275 -4.51 -22.35 22.57
N LEU A 276 -5.79 -22.74 22.53
CA LEU A 276 -6.90 -21.80 22.47
C LEU A 276 -7.08 -21.03 23.78
N ASP A 277 -6.96 -21.67 24.94
CA ASP A 277 -7.05 -20.99 26.24
C ASP A 277 -5.93 -19.94 26.40
N GLY A 278 -4.71 -20.25 25.93
CA GLY A 278 -3.61 -19.29 25.91
C GLY A 278 -3.89 -18.10 24.99
N ARG A 279 -4.44 -18.34 23.79
CA ARG A 279 -4.69 -17.30 22.77
C ARG A 279 -5.97 -16.49 22.99
N ALA A 280 -7.00 -17.06 23.62
CA ALA A 280 -8.24 -16.35 23.91
C ALA A 280 -8.00 -15.12 24.80
N GLY A 281 -7.02 -15.19 25.72
CA GLY A 281 -6.56 -14.03 26.49
C GLY A 281 -5.96 -12.92 25.63
N ASP A 282 -5.42 -13.26 24.46
CA ASP A 282 -4.74 -12.32 23.54
C ASP A 282 -5.64 -11.79 22.42
N PHE A 283 -6.81 -12.38 22.14
CA PHE A 283 -7.74 -11.88 21.10
C PHE A 283 -8.06 -10.39 21.28
N SER A 284 -8.27 -9.97 22.53
CA SER A 284 -8.50 -8.57 22.88
C SER A 284 -7.31 -7.66 22.50
N LYS A 285 -6.07 -8.13 22.65
CA LYS A 285 -4.86 -7.38 22.28
C LYS A 285 -4.76 -7.21 20.77
N PHE A 286 -5.02 -8.26 19.98
CA PHE A 286 -5.00 -8.17 18.52
C PHE A 286 -6.02 -7.16 17.97
N VAL A 287 -7.21 -7.12 18.56
CA VAL A 287 -8.23 -6.12 18.24
C VAL A 287 -7.76 -4.71 18.63
N GLN A 288 -7.19 -4.54 19.82
CA GLN A 288 -6.67 -3.24 20.27
C GLN A 288 -5.53 -2.74 19.39
N ASP A 289 -4.59 -3.60 19.01
CA ASP A 289 -3.47 -3.27 18.13
C ASP A 289 -3.98 -2.84 16.74
N ALA A 290 -4.97 -3.53 16.19
CA ALA A 290 -5.62 -3.12 14.94
C ALA A 290 -6.30 -1.74 15.05
N ARG A 291 -6.98 -1.45 16.16
CA ARG A 291 -7.57 -0.12 16.41
C ARG A 291 -6.50 0.96 16.56
N ALA A 292 -5.40 0.66 17.25
CA ALA A 292 -4.29 1.59 17.42
C ALA A 292 -3.64 1.99 16.07
N LEU A 293 -3.68 1.08 15.09
CA LEU A 293 -3.27 1.36 13.70
C LEU A 293 -4.34 2.15 12.91
N GLY A 294 -5.53 2.34 13.47
CA GLY A 294 -6.68 2.96 12.81
C GLY A 294 -7.34 2.06 11.76
N ALA A 295 -7.15 0.74 11.84
CA ALA A 295 -7.91 -0.23 11.08
C ALA A 295 -9.25 -0.51 11.75
N ASP A 296 -10.25 -0.96 10.99
CA ASP A 296 -11.54 -1.39 11.52
C ASP A 296 -11.52 -2.90 11.83
N PRO A 297 -11.48 -3.32 13.12
CA PRO A 297 -11.43 -4.72 13.47
C PRO A 297 -12.81 -5.37 13.61
N ALA A 298 -13.94 -4.71 13.29
CA ALA A 298 -15.28 -5.18 13.66
C ALA A 298 -15.56 -6.64 13.26
N VAL A 299 -15.24 -7.01 12.01
CA VAL A 299 -15.43 -8.39 11.49
C VAL A 299 -14.53 -9.40 12.22
N GLY A 300 -13.29 -9.00 12.51
CA GLY A 300 -12.35 -9.85 13.25
C GLY A 300 -12.75 -10.04 14.71
N GLN A 301 -13.24 -8.97 15.33
CA GLN A 301 -13.75 -8.98 16.69
C GLN A 301 -15.00 -9.87 16.83
N GLU A 302 -15.97 -9.76 15.91
CA GLU A 302 -17.14 -10.64 15.91
C GLU A 302 -16.73 -12.12 15.80
N SER A 303 -15.73 -12.43 14.97
CA SER A 303 -15.21 -13.79 14.81
C SER A 303 -14.51 -14.29 16.07
N PHE A 304 -13.73 -13.43 16.76
CA PHE A 304 -13.13 -13.77 18.04
C PHE A 304 -14.16 -13.94 19.16
N ASP A 305 -15.20 -13.11 19.22
CA ASP A 305 -16.28 -13.24 20.21
C ASP A 305 -17.02 -14.58 20.04
N LYS A 306 -17.31 -14.96 18.78
CA LYS A 306 -17.88 -16.28 18.45
C LYS A 306 -16.91 -17.41 18.81
N ALA A 307 -15.61 -17.24 18.53
CA ALA A 307 -14.58 -18.21 18.89
C ALA A 307 -14.53 -18.43 20.41
N GLU A 308 -14.53 -17.37 21.20
CA GLU A 308 -14.52 -17.42 22.66
C GLU A 308 -15.78 -18.08 23.21
N ALA A 309 -16.95 -17.80 22.62
CA ALA A 309 -18.20 -18.47 22.98
C ALA A 309 -18.18 -19.96 22.66
N ALA A 310 -17.62 -20.37 21.52
CA ALA A 310 -17.46 -21.78 21.15
C ALA A 310 -16.48 -22.50 22.09
N ILE A 311 -15.35 -21.86 22.43
CA ILE A 311 -14.36 -22.38 23.39
C ILE A 311 -15.01 -22.58 24.77
N LYS A 312 -15.76 -21.60 25.28
CA LYS A 312 -16.48 -21.70 26.58
C LYS A 312 -17.50 -22.84 26.62
N LYS A 313 -18.07 -23.21 25.48
CA LYS A 313 -19.00 -24.34 25.35
C LYS A 313 -18.29 -25.70 25.16
N GLY A 314 -16.96 -25.72 25.07
CA GLY A 314 -16.17 -26.92 24.80
C GLY A 314 -16.06 -27.28 23.31
N ASN A 315 -16.56 -26.44 22.40
CA ASN A 315 -16.50 -26.64 20.95
C ASN A 315 -15.17 -26.13 20.38
N TYR A 316 -14.05 -26.73 20.78
CA TYR A 316 -12.71 -26.23 20.43
C TYR A 316 -12.41 -26.22 18.93
N ARG A 317 -12.95 -27.17 18.14
CA ARG A 317 -12.77 -27.20 16.68
C ARG A 317 -13.43 -26.01 16.00
N GLU A 318 -14.66 -25.68 16.40
CA GLU A 318 -15.39 -24.52 15.90
C GLU A 318 -14.71 -23.22 16.36
N GLY A 319 -14.31 -23.17 17.64
CA GLY A 319 -13.54 -22.05 18.20
C GLY A 319 -12.23 -21.78 17.45
N ALA A 320 -11.50 -22.83 17.07
CA ALA A 320 -10.29 -22.74 16.26
C ALA A 320 -10.54 -22.14 14.87
N GLN A 321 -11.58 -22.60 14.18
CA GLN A 321 -11.94 -22.07 12.86
C GLN A 321 -12.36 -20.60 12.92
N LEU A 322 -13.17 -20.23 13.90
CA LEU A 322 -13.61 -18.86 14.13
C LEU A 322 -12.43 -17.95 14.52
N ALA A 323 -11.50 -18.44 15.35
CA ALA A 323 -10.28 -17.71 15.68
C ALA A 323 -9.42 -17.47 14.43
N LYS A 324 -9.24 -18.47 13.56
CA LYS A 324 -8.53 -18.32 12.29
C LYS A 324 -9.18 -17.26 11.39
N GLN A 325 -10.50 -17.28 11.27
CA GLN A 325 -11.26 -16.26 10.54
C GLN A 325 -11.05 -14.86 11.14
N GLY A 326 -11.07 -14.75 12.48
CA GLY A 326 -10.78 -13.50 13.18
C GLY A 326 -9.39 -12.94 12.88
N PHE A 327 -8.36 -13.78 12.93
CA PHE A 327 -7.00 -13.38 12.58
C PHE A 327 -6.87 -12.90 11.14
N GLN A 328 -7.47 -13.62 10.19
CA GLN A 328 -7.47 -13.24 8.77
C GLN A 328 -8.18 -11.90 8.55
N ALA A 329 -9.33 -11.70 9.20
CA ALA A 329 -10.07 -10.44 9.12
C ALA A 329 -9.29 -9.26 9.70
N ILE A 330 -8.61 -9.44 10.85
CA ILE A 330 -7.74 -8.41 11.44
C ILE A 330 -6.59 -8.07 10.50
N GLN A 331 -5.88 -9.07 9.97
CA GLN A 331 -4.77 -8.84 9.05
C GLN A 331 -5.25 -8.12 7.77
N GLN A 332 -6.40 -8.52 7.23
CA GLN A 332 -6.99 -7.87 6.07
C GLN A 332 -7.34 -6.40 6.37
N ALA A 333 -7.93 -6.10 7.53
CA ALA A 333 -8.25 -4.74 7.93
C ALA A 333 -6.98 -3.88 8.09
N GLN A 334 -5.94 -4.43 8.71
CA GLN A 334 -4.64 -3.76 8.85
C GLN A 334 -3.98 -3.51 7.48
N PHE A 335 -4.02 -4.49 6.57
CA PHE A 335 -3.54 -4.35 5.20
C PHE A 335 -4.28 -3.24 4.45
N GLN A 336 -5.62 -3.23 4.47
CA GLN A 336 -6.43 -2.20 3.83
C GLN A 336 -6.13 -0.81 4.38
N ARG A 337 -5.90 -0.69 5.69
CA ARG A 337 -5.52 0.59 6.31
C ARG A 337 -4.20 1.11 5.77
N VAL A 338 -3.16 0.28 5.71
CA VAL A 338 -1.84 0.66 5.17
C VAL A 338 -1.93 1.03 3.70
N VAL A 339 -2.63 0.22 2.90
CA VAL A 339 -2.86 0.50 1.47
C VAL A 339 -3.59 1.83 1.27
N GLY A 340 -4.62 2.10 2.07
CA GLY A 340 -5.35 3.36 2.03
C GLY A 340 -4.44 4.58 2.27
N VAL A 341 -3.56 4.51 3.27
CA VAL A 341 -2.58 5.58 3.54
C VAL A 341 -1.60 5.75 2.38
N ILE A 342 -1.03 4.65 1.86
CA ILE A 342 -0.12 4.70 0.69
C ILE A 342 -0.82 5.28 -0.54
N ALA A 343 -2.11 4.98 -0.74
CA ALA A 343 -2.89 5.51 -1.85
C ALA A 343 -3.11 7.03 -1.72
N THR A 344 -3.48 7.52 -0.53
CA THR A 344 -3.59 8.97 -0.28
C THR A 344 -2.26 9.69 -0.43
N SER A 345 -1.15 9.06 -0.05
CA SER A 345 0.19 9.58 -0.27
C SER A 345 0.50 9.75 -1.75
N ARG A 346 0.09 8.80 -2.59
CA ARG A 346 0.38 8.84 -4.03
C ARG A 346 -0.08 10.13 -4.69
N GLU A 347 -1.26 10.64 -4.34
CA GLU A 347 -1.77 11.91 -4.88
C GLU A 347 -0.84 13.09 -4.55
N LYS A 348 -0.40 13.19 -3.29
CA LYS A 348 0.57 14.21 -2.86
C LYS A 348 1.90 14.10 -3.59
N PHE A 349 2.41 12.88 -3.73
CA PHE A 349 3.64 12.61 -4.48
C PHE A 349 3.52 13.00 -5.95
N THR A 350 2.37 12.72 -6.60
CA THR A 350 2.15 13.16 -7.98
C THR A 350 2.10 14.68 -8.10
N ALA A 351 1.47 15.37 -7.15
CA ALA A 351 1.47 16.83 -7.12
C ALA A 351 2.89 17.40 -6.97
N ALA A 352 3.69 16.88 -6.03
CA ALA A 352 5.07 17.29 -5.83
C ALA A 352 5.98 16.95 -7.02
N ALA A 353 5.75 15.81 -7.68
CA ALA A 353 6.47 15.40 -8.88
C ALA A 353 6.14 16.28 -10.08
N ASN A 354 4.89 16.70 -10.24
CA ASN A 354 4.48 17.68 -11.28
C ASN A 354 5.13 19.05 -11.05
N MET A 355 5.42 19.41 -9.80
CA MET A 355 6.23 20.59 -9.45
C MET A 355 7.74 20.36 -9.70
N GLY A 356 8.14 19.14 -10.07
CA GLY A 356 9.52 18.74 -10.32
C GLY A 356 10.39 18.67 -9.07
N ILE A 357 9.80 18.60 -7.89
CA ILE A 357 10.56 18.61 -6.64
C ILE A 357 11.32 17.28 -6.50
N ASP A 358 12.52 17.30 -5.89
CA ASP A 358 13.23 16.06 -5.57
C ASP A 358 12.48 15.29 -4.48
N LEU A 359 12.14 14.04 -4.81
CA LEU A 359 11.38 13.13 -3.96
C LEU A 359 12.18 11.88 -3.60
N GLN A 360 13.50 11.83 -3.83
CA GLN A 360 14.31 10.63 -3.55
C GLN A 360 14.12 10.10 -2.12
N GLY A 361 14.23 10.97 -1.11
CA GLY A 361 14.04 10.60 0.31
C GLY A 361 12.63 10.06 0.59
N PRO A 362 11.57 10.85 0.36
CA PRO A 362 10.20 10.39 0.57
C PRO A 362 9.82 9.13 -0.24
N MET A 363 10.36 8.96 -1.46
CA MET A 363 10.13 7.76 -2.28
C MET A 363 10.81 6.52 -1.70
N ALA A 364 11.97 6.66 -1.07
CA ALA A 364 12.64 5.57 -0.37
C ALA A 364 11.79 5.07 0.82
N ASP A 365 11.25 5.99 1.62
CA ASP A 365 10.33 5.64 2.72
C ASP A 365 9.04 4.97 2.21
N LEU A 366 8.47 5.45 1.11
CA LEU A 366 7.28 4.83 0.50
C LEU A 366 7.57 3.43 -0.06
N THR A 367 8.78 3.22 -0.60
CA THR A 367 9.23 1.90 -1.07
C THR A 367 9.44 0.95 0.10
N SER A 368 10.06 1.42 1.18
CA SER A 368 10.20 0.68 2.44
C SER A 368 8.83 0.28 3.01
N ALA A 369 7.85 1.19 3.00
CA ALA A 369 6.48 0.89 3.42
C ALA A 369 5.84 -0.25 2.62
N ARG A 370 6.06 -0.30 1.29
CA ARG A 370 5.57 -1.38 0.42
C ARG A 370 6.24 -2.72 0.72
N ASP A 371 7.53 -2.73 1.01
CA ASP A 371 8.24 -3.97 1.32
C ASP A 371 7.90 -4.51 2.71
N LEU A 372 7.70 -3.61 3.70
CA LEU A 372 7.19 -3.98 5.02
C LEU A 372 5.76 -4.54 4.94
N LEU A 373 4.92 -3.96 4.07
CA LEU A 373 3.57 -4.47 3.82
C LEU A 373 3.59 -5.90 3.27
N LYS A 374 4.49 -6.21 2.32
CA LYS A 374 4.65 -7.58 1.79
C LYS A 374 5.09 -8.60 2.85
N ARG A 375 5.80 -8.14 3.88
CA ARG A 375 6.26 -8.97 5.02
C ARG A 375 5.23 -9.09 6.13
N GLY A 376 4.08 -8.42 6.03
CA GLY A 376 3.04 -8.40 7.07
C GLY A 376 3.37 -7.49 8.27
N ALA A 377 4.41 -6.65 8.19
CA ALA A 377 4.80 -5.72 9.24
C ALA A 377 3.97 -4.42 9.16
N PHE A 378 2.66 -4.51 9.41
CA PHE A 378 1.71 -3.43 9.14
C PHE A 378 1.99 -2.12 9.89
N ARG A 379 2.45 -2.21 11.15
CA ARG A 379 2.76 -1.02 11.96
C ARG A 379 3.94 -0.24 11.39
N GLU A 380 5.04 -0.94 11.11
CA GLU A 380 6.23 -0.33 10.53
C GLU A 380 5.95 0.21 9.13
N ALA A 381 5.13 -0.50 8.33
CA ALA A 381 4.69 -0.04 7.02
C ALA A 381 3.87 1.25 7.11
N LEU A 382 2.96 1.35 8.08
CA LEU A 382 2.16 2.55 8.33
C LEU A 382 3.03 3.72 8.76
N ASP A 383 4.00 3.49 9.65
CA ASP A 383 4.92 4.53 10.13
C ASP A 383 5.83 5.04 9.00
N ALA A 384 6.35 4.14 8.16
CA ALA A 384 7.12 4.51 6.97
C ALA A 384 6.29 5.33 5.97
N ALA A 385 5.03 4.92 5.72
CA ALA A 385 4.12 5.67 4.86
C ALA A 385 3.82 7.08 5.41
N LYS A 386 3.60 7.21 6.73
CA LYS A 386 3.39 8.52 7.38
C LYS A 386 4.63 9.41 7.32
N ARG A 387 5.83 8.83 7.50
CA ARG A 387 7.09 9.58 7.36
C ARG A 387 7.27 10.12 5.94
N ALA A 388 7.02 9.28 4.94
CA ALA A 388 7.03 9.67 3.53
C ALA A 388 6.07 10.85 3.28
N ASP A 389 4.84 10.75 3.79
CA ASP A 389 3.83 11.80 3.66
C ASP A 389 4.24 13.12 4.33
N GLY A 390 4.70 13.05 5.59
CA GLY A 390 5.14 14.22 6.34
C GLY A 390 6.35 14.90 5.71
N ALA A 391 7.26 14.12 5.12
CA ALA A 391 8.42 14.65 4.40
C ALA A 391 8.00 15.40 3.13
N VAL A 392 7.05 14.86 2.35
CA VAL A 392 6.49 15.57 1.19
C VAL A 392 5.79 16.85 1.60
N ASP A 393 4.95 16.81 2.64
CA ASP A 393 4.25 18.00 3.14
C ASP A 393 5.23 19.08 3.61
N ALA A 394 6.30 18.71 4.31
CA ALA A 394 7.35 19.62 4.74
C ALA A 394 8.06 20.29 3.54
N ILE A 395 8.38 19.51 2.51
CA ILE A 395 9.01 20.01 1.29
C ILE A 395 8.07 21.00 0.55
N ILE A 396 6.80 20.62 0.31
CA ILE A 396 5.82 21.48 -0.37
C ILE A 396 5.63 22.79 0.40
N ASN A 397 5.50 22.73 1.73
CA ASN A 397 5.35 23.92 2.55
C ASN A 397 6.60 24.81 2.53
N GLY A 398 7.80 24.23 2.44
CA GLY A 398 9.04 24.97 2.21
C GLY A 398 9.01 25.78 0.91
N TYR A 399 8.62 25.17 -0.21
CA TYR A 399 8.48 25.86 -1.50
C TYR A 399 7.44 26.98 -1.46
N ARG A 400 6.27 26.76 -0.85
CA ARG A 400 5.23 27.79 -0.68
C ARG A 400 5.71 28.98 0.14
N THR A 401 6.46 28.72 1.21
CA THR A 401 6.99 29.76 2.09
C THR A 401 7.99 30.64 1.33
N VAL A 402 8.91 30.02 0.60
CA VAL A 402 9.90 30.73 -0.22
C VAL A 402 9.24 31.53 -1.35
N GLU A 403 8.22 30.98 -2.01
CA GLU A 403 7.44 31.69 -3.03
C GLU A 403 6.75 32.95 -2.45
N GLY A 404 6.18 32.85 -1.24
CA GLY A 404 5.62 33.98 -0.52
C GLY A 404 6.66 35.08 -0.26
N ARG A 405 7.83 34.70 0.27
CA ARG A 405 8.94 35.64 0.53
C ARG A 405 9.46 36.30 -0.75
N LEU A 406 9.52 35.58 -1.87
CA LEU A 406 9.89 36.13 -3.19
C LEU A 406 8.87 37.16 -3.70
N LYS A 407 7.57 36.96 -3.43
CA LYS A 407 6.53 37.96 -3.77
C LYS A 407 6.63 39.18 -2.87
N GLU A 408 6.89 39.00 -1.58
CA GLU A 408 7.07 40.09 -0.62
C GLU A 408 8.26 40.97 -0.96
N ILE A 409 9.44 40.39 -1.24
CA ILE A 409 10.62 41.18 -1.62
C ILE A 409 10.40 41.94 -2.94
N HIS A 410 9.64 41.35 -3.87
CA HIS A 410 9.29 42.02 -5.13
C HIS A 410 8.36 43.22 -4.90
N ARG A 411 7.37 43.09 -4.01
CA ARG A 411 6.51 44.21 -3.59
C ARG A 411 7.32 45.29 -2.88
N ALA A 412 8.26 44.89 -2.02
CA ALA A 412 9.13 45.81 -1.30
C ALA A 412 9.99 46.67 -2.22
N PHE A 413 10.45 46.15 -3.37
CA PHE A 413 11.14 46.97 -4.37
C PHE A 413 10.27 48.06 -4.95
N ALA A 414 9.03 47.74 -5.34
CA ALA A 414 8.11 48.72 -5.91
C ALA A 414 7.78 49.84 -4.91
N GLU A 415 7.58 49.48 -3.63
CA GLU A 415 7.35 50.44 -2.56
C GLU A 415 8.57 51.33 -2.28
N ALA A 416 9.79 50.78 -2.26
CA ALA A 416 11.02 51.54 -2.04
C ALA A 416 11.35 52.48 -3.21
N GLU A 417 11.13 52.04 -4.45
CA GLU A 417 11.34 52.85 -5.66
C GLU A 417 10.43 54.09 -5.70
N ALA A 418 9.22 54.00 -5.12
CA ALA A 418 8.32 55.14 -5.00
C ALA A 418 8.91 56.30 -4.18
N PHE A 419 9.86 56.02 -3.26
CA PHE A 419 10.60 57.03 -2.50
C PHE A 419 11.95 57.41 -3.14
N GLY A 420 12.23 56.92 -4.35
CA GLY A 420 13.46 57.20 -5.08
C GLY A 420 14.68 56.43 -4.56
N VAL A 421 14.47 55.29 -3.88
CA VAL A 421 15.56 54.39 -3.43
C VAL A 421 16.15 53.65 -4.65
N GLN A 422 17.47 53.54 -4.72
CA GLN A 422 18.15 52.78 -5.78
C GLN A 422 18.19 51.29 -5.44
N THR A 423 17.41 50.49 -6.14
CA THR A 423 17.22 49.04 -5.84
C THR A 423 18.08 48.10 -6.69
N VAL A 424 18.94 48.62 -7.59
CA VAL A 424 19.65 47.82 -8.60
C VAL A 424 20.44 46.64 -8.01
N ARG A 425 21.21 46.88 -6.93
CA ARG A 425 22.01 45.83 -6.27
C ARG A 425 21.14 44.77 -5.60
N ALA A 426 20.10 45.20 -4.90
CA ALA A 426 19.16 44.31 -4.23
C ALA A 426 18.32 43.48 -5.23
N ARG A 427 17.92 44.07 -6.37
CA ARG A 427 17.24 43.35 -7.46
C ARG A 427 18.12 42.25 -8.05
N LYS A 428 19.42 42.49 -8.25
CA LYS A 428 20.35 41.46 -8.74
C LYS A 428 20.41 40.26 -7.80
N LEU A 429 20.38 40.49 -6.48
CA LEU A 429 20.33 39.42 -5.47
C LEU A 429 18.98 38.69 -5.48
N ALA A 430 17.86 39.41 -5.67
CA ALA A 430 16.54 38.79 -5.82
C ALA A 430 16.39 38.00 -7.14
N GLU A 431 17.07 38.40 -8.20
CA GLU A 431 17.17 37.62 -9.44
C GLU A 431 17.97 36.33 -9.23
N ALA A 432 19.09 36.39 -8.48
CA ALA A 432 19.80 35.19 -8.05
C ALA A 432 18.90 34.27 -7.20
N ALA A 433 18.04 34.84 -6.34
CA ALA A 433 17.04 34.07 -5.60
C ALA A 433 16.00 33.41 -6.53
N ARG A 434 15.56 34.10 -7.60
CA ARG A 434 14.67 33.50 -8.61
C ARG A 434 15.36 32.39 -9.40
N GLN A 435 16.62 32.56 -9.76
CA GLN A 435 17.41 31.52 -10.44
C GLN A 435 17.59 30.30 -9.53
N ALA A 436 17.99 30.49 -8.27
CA ALA A 436 18.09 29.41 -7.29
C ALA A 436 16.74 28.69 -7.07
N TYR A 437 15.62 29.41 -7.20
CA TYR A 437 14.28 28.83 -7.11
C TYR A 437 13.96 27.95 -8.34
N GLN A 438 14.38 28.38 -9.54
CA GLN A 438 14.30 27.57 -10.75
C GLN A 438 15.22 26.34 -10.69
N GLU A 439 16.40 26.48 -10.07
CA GLU A 439 17.37 25.41 -9.80
C GLU A 439 16.97 24.52 -8.61
N ARG A 440 15.84 24.80 -7.95
CA ARG A 440 15.23 23.97 -6.89
C ARG A 440 16.06 23.85 -5.62
N ASN A 441 16.85 24.87 -5.32
CA ASN A 441 17.69 24.92 -4.13
C ASN A 441 17.14 25.90 -3.09
N LEU A 442 16.21 25.43 -2.25
CA LEU A 442 15.54 26.26 -1.24
C LEU A 442 16.52 26.96 -0.27
N ALA A 443 17.64 26.32 0.07
CA ALA A 443 18.63 26.89 0.98
C ALA A 443 19.29 28.14 0.37
N ASP A 444 19.63 28.07 -0.91
CA ASP A 444 20.25 29.20 -1.60
C ASP A 444 19.23 30.27 -1.96
N VAL A 445 17.96 29.91 -2.21
CA VAL A 445 16.89 30.92 -2.34
C VAL A 445 16.72 31.70 -1.05
N ALA A 446 16.64 31.02 0.11
CA ALA A 446 16.48 31.70 1.39
C ALA A 446 17.62 32.69 1.65
N LYS A 447 18.87 32.25 1.46
CA LYS A 447 20.07 33.11 1.57
C LYS A 447 20.03 34.31 0.62
N ALA A 448 19.65 34.10 -0.63
CA ALA A 448 19.61 35.16 -1.63
C ALA A 448 18.47 36.16 -1.37
N VAL A 449 17.32 35.71 -0.87
CA VAL A 449 16.21 36.58 -0.42
C VAL A 449 16.65 37.40 0.80
N ASP A 450 17.30 36.79 1.78
CA ASP A 450 17.83 37.49 2.96
C ASP A 450 18.87 38.56 2.55
N ALA A 451 19.80 38.20 1.66
CA ALA A 451 20.78 39.13 1.13
C ALA A 451 20.14 40.29 0.35
N ALA A 452 19.10 40.01 -0.45
CA ALA A 452 18.35 41.04 -1.17
C ALA A 452 17.60 41.99 -0.22
N ALA A 453 17.00 41.46 0.86
CA ALA A 453 16.32 42.25 1.88
C ALA A 453 17.29 43.16 2.65
N GLU A 454 18.45 42.63 3.04
CA GLU A 454 19.49 43.40 3.72
C GLU A 454 20.08 44.50 2.83
N GLU A 455 20.35 44.21 1.55
CA GLU A 455 20.83 45.23 0.62
C GLU A 455 19.76 46.29 0.33
N LEU A 456 18.48 45.91 0.28
CA LEU A 456 17.38 46.87 0.15
C LEU A 456 17.30 47.79 1.37
N ARG A 457 17.40 47.25 2.59
CA ARG A 457 17.41 48.04 3.83
C ARG A 457 18.56 49.04 3.87
N LYS A 458 19.76 48.64 3.43
CA LYS A 458 20.91 49.56 3.31
C LYS A 458 20.62 50.71 2.36
N ALA A 459 20.08 50.41 1.17
CA ALA A 459 19.71 51.42 0.19
C ALA A 459 18.62 52.37 0.70
N GLU A 460 17.60 51.83 1.40
CA GLU A 460 16.57 52.63 2.06
C GLU A 460 17.19 53.57 3.11
N ARG A 461 18.11 53.06 3.95
CA ARG A 461 18.80 53.85 4.97
C ARG A 461 19.67 54.96 4.37
N GLU A 462 20.44 54.68 3.32
CA GLU A 462 21.23 55.71 2.61
C GLU A 462 20.32 56.83 2.07
N ARG A 463 19.17 56.45 1.49
CA ARG A 463 18.19 57.41 0.98
C ARG A 463 17.55 58.23 2.11
N VAL A 464 17.26 57.62 3.25
CA VAL A 464 16.75 58.31 4.46
C VAL A 464 17.72 59.39 4.89
N MET A 465 19.01 59.06 5.02
CA MET A 465 20.04 60.02 5.44
C MET A 465 20.11 61.20 4.48
N GLN A 466 20.14 60.95 3.17
CA GLN A 466 20.13 62.02 2.17
C GLN A 466 18.87 62.89 2.24
N SER A 467 17.71 62.30 2.55
CA SER A 467 16.45 63.04 2.67
C SER A 467 16.43 63.90 3.93
N ILE A 468 16.96 63.39 5.04
CA ILE A 468 17.11 64.12 6.31
C ILE A 468 18.08 65.29 6.11
N GLU A 469 19.26 65.08 5.52
CA GLU A 469 20.24 66.13 5.26
C GLU A 469 19.66 67.26 4.39
N ARG A 470 18.86 66.92 3.37
CA ARG A 470 18.18 67.91 2.54
C ARG A 470 17.14 68.70 3.32
N ALA A 471 16.33 68.04 4.13
CA ALA A 471 15.35 68.70 4.98
C ALA A 471 16.04 69.62 6.00
N GLU A 472 17.12 69.16 6.65
CA GLU A 472 17.96 69.94 7.56
C GLU A 472 18.53 71.19 6.89
N PHE A 473 19.05 71.05 5.67
CA PHE A 473 19.58 72.17 4.90
C PHE A 473 18.49 73.24 4.66
N VAL A 474 17.31 72.84 4.18
CA VAL A 474 16.20 73.76 3.92
C VAL A 474 15.73 74.44 5.21
N LEU A 475 15.64 73.70 6.33
CA LEU A 475 15.31 74.26 7.64
C LEU A 475 16.35 75.28 8.10
N THR A 476 17.64 74.98 7.94
CA THR A 476 18.73 75.90 8.29
C THR A 476 18.62 77.22 7.52
N VAL A 477 18.33 77.15 6.22
CA VAL A 477 18.09 78.35 5.40
C VAL A 477 16.88 79.13 5.93
N GLY A 478 15.81 78.45 6.32
CA GLY A 478 14.62 79.11 6.85
C GLY A 478 14.79 79.71 8.24
N GLU A 479 15.59 79.09 9.11
CA GLU A 479 15.97 79.69 10.39
C GLU A 479 16.77 80.98 10.17
N GLN A 480 17.73 80.98 9.24
CA GLN A 480 18.50 82.18 8.87
C GLN A 480 17.62 83.28 8.26
N ALA A 481 16.57 82.92 7.53
CA ALA A 481 15.59 83.84 6.98
C ALA A 481 14.55 84.35 8.01
N GLY A 482 14.60 83.85 9.26
CA GLY A 482 13.68 84.22 10.33
C GLY A 482 12.25 83.70 10.13
N ALA A 483 12.08 82.56 9.45
CA ALA A 483 10.78 81.92 9.25
C ALA A 483 10.36 81.05 10.45
N ASP A 484 9.05 80.88 10.68
CA ASP A 484 8.54 79.97 11.70
C ASP A 484 8.56 78.51 11.20
N LEU A 485 9.47 77.71 11.73
CA LEU A 485 9.71 76.33 11.32
C LEU A 485 9.31 75.29 12.37
N GLY A 486 8.47 75.66 13.36
CA GLY A 486 8.14 74.77 14.48
C GLY A 486 7.55 73.41 14.08
N GLU A 487 6.67 73.36 13.08
CA GLU A 487 6.07 72.11 12.59
C GLU A 487 7.02 71.30 11.68
N PRO A 488 7.67 71.89 10.65
CA PRO A 488 8.71 71.21 9.87
C PRO A 488 9.83 70.58 10.71
N SER A 489 10.31 71.28 11.74
CA SER A 489 11.37 70.77 12.63
C SER A 489 10.92 69.58 13.47
N ARG A 490 9.65 69.54 13.92
CA ARG A 490 9.08 68.37 14.60
C ARG A 490 9.00 67.15 13.69
N LEU A 491 8.55 67.34 12.45
CA LEU A 491 8.48 66.24 11.47
C LEU A 491 9.87 65.65 11.16
N LEU A 492 10.88 66.51 11.04
CA LEU A 492 12.25 66.04 10.88
C LEU A 492 12.74 65.25 12.10
N GLN A 493 12.42 65.72 13.31
CA GLN A 493 12.75 64.99 14.54
C GLN A 493 12.06 63.61 14.59
N ASP A 494 10.79 63.53 14.20
CA ASP A 494 10.07 62.26 14.08
C ASP A 494 10.68 61.35 13.01
N ALA A 495 11.17 61.90 11.89
CA ALA A 495 11.90 61.15 10.88
C ALA A 495 13.20 60.55 11.43
N ILE A 496 13.95 61.29 12.24
CA ILE A 496 15.17 60.82 12.91
C ILE A 496 14.83 59.69 13.90
N VAL A 497 13.73 59.82 14.65
CA VAL A 497 13.27 58.77 15.57
C VAL A 497 12.86 57.50 14.79
N ALA A 498 12.09 57.65 13.72
CA ALA A 498 11.71 56.54 12.85
C ALA A 498 12.94 55.85 12.24
N THR A 499 13.99 56.61 11.89
CA THR A 499 15.25 56.05 11.40
C THR A 499 15.96 55.21 12.45
N LYS A 500 15.98 55.66 13.72
CA LYS A 500 16.57 54.91 14.84
C LYS A 500 15.79 53.64 15.19
N ALA A 501 14.51 53.59 14.85
CA ALA A 501 13.64 52.43 15.01
C ALA A 501 13.67 51.47 13.79
N ASP A 502 14.57 51.69 12.82
CA ASP A 502 14.64 50.96 11.55
C ASP A 502 13.34 51.03 10.70
N GLU A 503 12.49 52.02 10.95
CA GLU A 503 11.28 52.31 10.16
C GLU A 503 11.62 53.21 8.96
N HIS A 504 12.54 52.77 8.10
CA HIS A 504 13.15 53.61 7.05
C HIS A 504 12.14 54.27 6.09
N ARG A 505 11.04 53.58 5.75
CA ARG A 505 10.02 54.15 4.84
C ARG A 505 9.20 55.26 5.48
N LYS A 506 8.85 55.10 6.76
CA LYS A 506 8.18 56.14 7.53
C LYS A 506 9.11 57.33 7.72
N ALA A 507 10.40 57.08 7.94
CA ALA A 507 11.41 58.14 7.98
C ALA A 507 11.52 58.90 6.65
N LEU A 508 11.50 58.22 5.49
CA LEU A 508 11.48 58.86 4.17
C LEU A 508 10.26 59.76 3.97
N GLN A 509 9.08 59.26 4.36
CA GLN A 509 7.85 60.05 4.28
C GLN A 509 7.93 61.30 5.18
N LEU A 510 8.30 61.14 6.45
CA LEU A 510 8.39 62.25 7.40
C LEU A 510 9.45 63.29 7.01
N ALA A 511 10.61 62.86 6.52
CA ALA A 511 11.65 63.77 6.03
C ALA A 511 11.20 64.51 4.76
N GLY A 512 10.52 63.84 3.84
CA GLY A 512 9.92 64.47 2.66
C GLY A 512 8.84 65.48 3.02
N ASP A 513 7.97 65.15 3.97
CA ASP A 513 6.92 66.05 4.48
C ASP A 513 7.52 67.26 5.20
N ALA A 514 8.58 67.06 6.01
CA ALA A 514 9.31 68.14 6.67
C ALA A 514 9.92 69.11 5.64
N GLN A 515 10.61 68.58 4.62
CA GLN A 515 11.17 69.38 3.53
C GLN A 515 10.08 70.14 2.79
N ALA A 516 9.01 69.47 2.34
CA ALA A 516 7.95 70.11 1.56
C ALA A 516 7.23 71.22 2.35
N LYS A 517 7.02 71.03 3.67
CA LYS A 517 6.44 72.08 4.52
C LYS A 517 7.41 73.24 4.74
N ALA A 518 8.69 72.97 4.98
CA ALA A 518 9.70 74.01 5.11
C ALA A 518 9.82 74.85 3.82
N GLU A 519 9.85 74.21 2.65
CA GLU A 519 9.87 74.89 1.35
C GLU A 519 8.64 75.77 1.13
N ARG A 520 7.44 75.34 1.58
CA ARG A 520 6.22 76.17 1.49
C ARG A 520 6.31 77.41 2.37
N VAL A 521 6.68 77.24 3.64
CA VAL A 521 6.85 78.36 4.57
C VAL A 521 7.86 79.38 4.01
N LEU A 522 8.96 78.89 3.44
CA LEU A 522 9.96 79.74 2.82
C LEU A 522 9.46 80.43 1.55
N GLY A 523 8.70 79.73 0.70
CA GLY A 523 8.07 80.32 -0.48
C GLY A 523 7.08 81.43 -0.15
N ASP A 524 6.25 81.23 0.88
CA ASP A 524 5.28 82.23 1.35
C ASP A 524 6.02 83.46 1.90
N ARG A 525 7.06 83.24 2.72
CA ARG A 525 7.88 84.31 3.30
C ARG A 525 8.66 85.09 2.24
N ALA A 526 9.22 84.40 1.25
CA ALA A 526 9.92 85.04 0.14
C ALA A 526 8.94 85.87 -0.70
N SER A 527 7.73 85.36 -0.95
CA SER A 527 6.67 86.08 -1.67
C SER A 527 6.22 87.35 -0.94
N GLU A 528 6.10 87.30 0.38
CA GLU A 528 5.81 88.47 1.23
C GLU A 528 6.90 89.55 1.07
N LYS A 529 8.18 89.17 1.20
CA LYS A 529 9.32 90.08 1.03
C LYS A 529 9.43 90.66 -0.39
N ILE A 530 9.20 89.84 -1.41
CA ILE A 530 9.13 90.29 -2.81
C ILE A 530 8.01 91.32 -2.98
N GLY A 531 6.84 91.07 -2.40
CA GLY A 531 5.72 92.01 -2.40
C GLY A 531 6.09 93.36 -1.78
N ALA A 532 6.75 93.35 -0.62
CA ALA A 532 7.21 94.56 0.05
C ALA A 532 8.22 95.35 -0.79
N LEU A 533 9.23 94.68 -1.36
CA LEU A 533 10.24 95.31 -2.22
C LEU A 533 9.66 95.82 -3.54
N ARG A 534 8.71 95.10 -4.16
CA ARG A 534 7.98 95.60 -5.33
C ARG A 534 7.18 96.86 -5.01
N GLY A 535 6.62 96.96 -3.81
CA GLY A 535 5.95 98.16 -3.32
C GLY A 535 6.88 99.38 -3.20
N ALA A 536 8.19 99.17 -3.02
CA ALA A 536 9.18 100.24 -2.95
C ALA A 536 9.60 100.79 -4.33
N LEU A 537 9.39 100.05 -5.43
CA LEU A 537 9.81 100.44 -6.78
C LEU A 537 9.36 101.84 -7.23
N PRO A 538 8.11 102.31 -6.99
CA PRO A 538 7.68 103.63 -7.42
C PRO A 538 8.46 104.78 -6.76
N HIS A 539 9.12 104.53 -5.63
CA HIS A 539 9.82 105.55 -4.84
C HIS A 539 11.30 105.71 -5.21
N LEU A 540 11.83 104.86 -6.11
CA LEU A 540 13.27 104.79 -6.44
C LEU A 540 13.66 105.48 -7.75
N GLY A 541 12.69 106.04 -8.51
CA GLY A 541 12.99 106.78 -9.74
C GLY A 541 13.84 105.98 -10.75
N ASP A 542 14.96 106.56 -11.18
CA ASP A 542 15.87 106.00 -12.18
C ASP A 542 16.66 104.77 -11.66
N ASP A 543 16.78 104.61 -10.33
CA ASP A 543 17.48 103.49 -9.68
C ASP A 543 16.63 102.20 -9.58
N ALA A 544 15.37 102.25 -10.04
CA ALA A 544 14.46 101.11 -10.03
C ALA A 544 14.95 99.90 -10.86
N GLY A 545 15.88 100.11 -11.81
CA GLY A 545 16.45 99.05 -12.65
C GLY A 545 17.20 97.97 -11.86
N THR A 546 18.01 98.37 -10.87
CA THR A 546 18.81 97.45 -10.05
C THR A 546 17.93 96.59 -9.14
N LEU A 547 16.92 97.20 -8.49
CA LEU A 547 15.98 96.45 -7.68
C LEU A 547 15.13 95.47 -8.51
N LYS A 548 14.71 95.86 -9.73
CA LYS A 548 14.01 94.94 -10.65
C LYS A 548 14.87 93.73 -11.00
N ALA A 549 16.17 93.89 -11.22
CA ALA A 549 17.08 92.78 -11.49
C ALA A 549 17.19 91.82 -10.30
N LEU A 550 17.31 92.35 -9.07
CA LEU A 550 17.35 91.55 -7.85
C LEU A 550 16.03 90.80 -7.61
N LEU A 551 14.88 91.44 -7.86
CA LEU A 551 13.57 90.79 -7.76
C LEU A 551 13.38 89.68 -8.80
N ASN A 552 13.78 89.92 -10.05
CA ASN A 552 13.73 88.88 -11.09
C ASN A 552 14.63 87.69 -10.74
N ARG A 553 15.80 87.95 -10.14
CA ARG A 553 16.69 86.89 -9.63
C ARG A 553 16.01 86.12 -8.50
N ALA A 554 15.42 86.81 -7.52
CA ALA A 554 14.67 86.16 -6.44
C ALA A 554 13.50 85.32 -6.96
N ASP A 555 12.70 85.83 -7.90
CA ASP A 555 11.60 85.10 -8.55
C ASP A 555 12.10 83.84 -9.29
N ALA A 556 13.21 83.97 -10.02
CA ALA A 556 13.82 82.83 -10.72
C ALA A 556 14.34 81.76 -9.75
N SER A 557 15.02 82.19 -8.68
CA SER A 557 15.59 81.31 -7.66
C SER A 557 14.49 80.63 -6.82
N ILE A 558 13.35 81.29 -6.56
CA ILE A 558 12.15 80.65 -5.98
C ILE A 558 11.63 79.57 -6.92
N GLY A 559 11.55 79.85 -8.22
CA GLY A 559 11.11 78.90 -9.24
C GLY A 559 11.97 77.64 -9.29
N THR A 560 13.28 77.76 -9.03
CA THR A 560 14.21 76.63 -8.94
C THR A 560 14.35 76.06 -7.53
N ARG A 561 13.60 76.56 -6.55
CA ARG A 561 13.69 76.21 -5.11
C ARG A 561 15.06 76.45 -4.48
N ASP A 562 15.83 77.37 -5.04
CA ASP A 562 17.07 77.85 -4.45
C ASP A 562 16.76 78.97 -3.45
N PHE A 563 16.30 78.58 -2.27
CA PHE A 563 15.91 79.52 -1.21
C PHE A 563 17.11 80.29 -0.65
N GLU A 564 18.32 79.74 -0.72
CA GLU A 564 19.53 80.44 -0.28
C GLU A 564 19.80 81.65 -1.19
N ASP A 565 19.82 81.45 -2.51
CA ASP A 565 20.01 82.54 -3.46
C ASP A 565 18.83 83.53 -3.44
N THR A 566 17.61 83.01 -3.26
CA THR A 566 16.40 83.83 -3.10
C THR A 566 16.54 84.81 -1.93
N PHE A 567 16.78 84.32 -0.71
CA PHE A 567 16.85 85.20 0.46
C PHE A 567 18.09 86.09 0.44
N ARG A 568 19.18 85.67 -0.21
CA ARG A 568 20.34 86.53 -0.47
C ARG A 568 19.98 87.71 -1.37
N ALA A 569 19.32 87.45 -2.51
CA ALA A 569 18.87 88.51 -3.42
C ALA A 569 17.86 89.45 -2.76
N LEU A 570 16.96 88.93 -1.91
CA LEU A 570 16.02 89.75 -1.15
C LEU A 570 16.70 90.61 -0.10
N ALA A 571 17.67 90.07 0.64
CA ALA A 571 18.44 90.85 1.61
C ALA A 571 19.28 91.96 0.94
N GLU A 572 19.86 91.68 -0.22
CA GLU A 572 20.53 92.69 -1.05
C GLU A 572 19.54 93.76 -1.53
N GLY A 573 18.33 93.36 -1.94
CA GLY A 573 17.26 94.26 -2.35
C GLY A 573 16.79 95.17 -1.21
N GLU A 574 16.57 94.61 -0.01
CA GLU A 574 16.20 95.35 1.20
C GLU A 574 17.26 96.41 1.55
N ARG A 575 18.54 96.03 1.57
CA ARG A 575 19.64 96.97 1.82
C ARG A 575 19.73 98.04 0.74
N PHE A 576 19.55 97.67 -0.52
CA PHE A 576 19.56 98.63 -1.63
C PHE A 576 18.45 99.65 -1.49
N VAL A 577 17.22 99.22 -1.20
CA VAL A 577 16.07 100.10 -0.97
C VAL A 577 16.34 101.03 0.22
N GLU A 578 16.85 100.50 1.33
CA GLU A 578 17.17 101.31 2.52
C GLU A 578 18.20 102.40 2.22
N ILE A 579 19.29 102.05 1.54
CA ILE A 579 20.33 103.02 1.14
C ILE A 579 19.74 104.08 0.20
N GLN A 580 18.98 103.68 -0.81
CA GLN A 580 18.44 104.61 -1.81
C GLN A 580 17.38 105.53 -1.24
N ILE A 581 16.48 105.04 -0.39
CA ILE A 581 15.51 105.88 0.32
C ILE A 581 16.24 106.92 1.16
N ARG A 582 17.33 106.52 1.83
CA ARG A 582 18.15 107.46 2.60
C ARG A 582 18.83 108.49 1.70
N THR A 583 19.47 108.09 0.60
CA THR A 583 20.13 108.99 -0.35
C THR A 583 19.14 109.99 -0.97
N HIS A 584 17.98 109.51 -1.44
CA HIS A 584 16.93 110.39 -1.96
C HIS A 584 16.41 111.36 -0.90
N ALA A 585 16.29 110.93 0.36
CA ALA A 585 15.90 111.80 1.45
C ALA A 585 16.97 112.87 1.75
N GLU A 586 18.25 112.52 1.65
CA GLU A 586 19.38 113.46 1.76
C GLU A 586 19.36 114.50 0.62
N GLU A 587 19.10 114.07 -0.62
CA GLU A 587 18.97 114.96 -1.80
C GLU A 587 17.78 115.91 -1.68
N ILE A 588 16.59 115.44 -1.29
CA ILE A 588 15.40 116.29 -1.11
C ILE A 588 15.67 117.40 -0.08
N VAL A 589 16.33 117.07 1.03
CA VAL A 589 16.72 118.05 2.05
C VAL A 589 17.75 119.04 1.47
N GLY A 590 18.76 118.54 0.74
CA GLY A 590 19.80 119.34 0.11
C GLY A 590 19.28 120.32 -0.95
N ASP A 591 18.44 119.85 -1.87
CA ASP A 591 17.83 120.67 -2.93
C ASP A 591 16.91 121.74 -2.36
N LEU A 592 16.14 121.40 -1.33
CA LEU A 592 15.30 122.35 -0.64
C LEU A 592 16.14 123.42 0.09
N ALA A 593 17.29 123.05 0.67
CA ALA A 593 18.24 124.01 1.22
C ALA A 593 18.78 124.97 0.15
N LEU A 594 19.12 124.44 -1.03
CA LEU A 594 19.58 125.24 -2.18
C LEU A 594 18.48 126.19 -2.67
N ALA A 595 17.25 125.71 -2.78
CA ALA A 595 16.10 126.52 -3.20
C ALA A 595 15.75 127.62 -2.19
N VAL A 596 15.84 127.35 -0.88
CA VAL A 596 15.76 128.37 0.16
C VAL A 596 16.83 129.45 -0.06
N ARG A 597 18.09 129.06 -0.27
CA ARG A 597 19.19 130.00 -0.51
C ARG A 597 18.96 130.85 -1.76
N MET A 598 18.62 130.23 -2.90
CA MET A 598 18.33 130.94 -4.14
C MET A 598 17.14 131.90 -3.99
N GLY A 599 16.10 131.49 -3.28
CA GLY A 599 14.94 132.35 -3.03
C GLY A 599 15.31 133.58 -2.19
N VAL A 600 16.18 133.45 -1.18
CA VAL A 600 16.74 134.60 -0.45
C VAL A 600 17.49 135.55 -1.39
N ASP A 601 18.40 135.01 -2.21
CA ASP A 601 19.24 135.81 -3.12
C ASP A 601 18.40 136.57 -4.16
N LEU A 602 17.29 135.98 -4.62
CA LEU A 602 16.37 136.58 -5.59
C LEU A 602 15.29 137.49 -4.95
N GLY A 603 15.26 137.61 -3.61
CA GLY A 603 14.34 138.48 -2.88
C GLY A 603 12.91 137.91 -2.71
N ALA A 604 12.75 136.60 -2.78
CA ALA A 604 11.48 135.90 -2.54
C ALA A 604 11.16 135.76 -1.04
N ASN A 605 9.89 135.55 -0.69
CA ASN A 605 9.52 135.14 0.66
C ASN A 605 9.75 133.63 0.86
N VAL A 606 10.88 133.26 1.45
CA VAL A 606 11.25 131.85 1.67
C VAL A 606 10.91 131.31 3.06
N ALA A 607 10.28 132.09 3.95
CA ALA A 607 10.01 131.65 5.34
C ALA A 607 9.22 130.32 5.44
N PRO A 608 8.22 130.04 4.57
CA PRO A 608 7.55 128.73 4.54
C PRO A 608 8.50 127.59 4.15
N LEU A 609 9.40 127.84 3.19
CA LEU A 609 10.38 126.85 2.71
C LEU A 609 11.44 126.53 3.78
N GLU A 610 11.91 127.54 4.51
CA GLU A 610 12.84 127.35 5.63
C GLU A 610 12.25 126.48 6.74
N THR A 611 10.96 126.68 7.03
CA THR A 611 10.26 125.94 8.09
C THR A 611 10.19 124.46 7.74
N ILE A 612 9.77 124.14 6.50
CA ILE A 612 9.70 122.74 6.07
C ILE A 612 11.10 122.14 5.88
N HIS A 613 12.10 122.89 5.42
CA HIS A 613 13.48 122.40 5.35
C HIS A 613 14.01 122.00 6.74
N ARG A 614 13.76 122.82 7.77
CA ARG A 614 14.17 122.52 9.15
C ARG A 614 13.48 121.28 9.70
N GLU A 615 12.20 121.09 9.36
CA GLU A 615 11.41 119.89 9.68
C GLU A 615 12.00 118.64 9.01
N LEU A 616 12.22 118.69 7.69
CA LEU A 616 12.78 117.56 6.93
C LEU A 616 14.21 117.20 7.38
N ASN A 617 15.05 118.19 7.65
CA ASN A 617 16.40 117.95 8.19
C ASN A 617 16.35 117.33 9.61
N GLY A 618 15.32 117.67 10.39
CA GLY A 618 15.03 117.03 11.67
C GLY A 618 14.65 115.56 11.54
N PHE A 619 13.89 115.20 10.50
CA PHE A 619 13.63 113.79 10.18
C PHE A 619 14.90 113.06 9.72
N LEU A 620 15.77 113.74 8.96
CA LEU A 620 16.97 113.13 8.39
C LEU A 620 17.98 112.76 9.46
N THR A 621 18.22 113.67 10.40
CA THR A 621 19.12 113.47 11.54
C THR A 621 18.63 112.38 12.50
N ARG A 622 17.31 112.13 12.56
CA ARG A 622 16.71 111.02 13.32
C ARG A 622 16.66 109.70 12.55
N GLY A 623 17.16 109.65 11.31
CA GLY A 623 17.10 108.46 10.46
C GLY A 623 15.69 108.14 9.93
N GLN A 624 14.76 109.09 9.99
CA GLN A 624 13.37 108.94 9.53
C GLN A 624 13.24 109.30 8.05
N ALA A 625 14.00 108.62 7.19
CA ALA A 625 14.05 108.92 5.76
C ALA A 625 12.67 108.76 5.06
N GLY A 626 11.83 107.83 5.50
CA GLY A 626 10.48 107.65 4.97
C GLY A 626 9.55 108.85 5.19
N ASP A 627 9.65 109.51 6.34
CA ASP A 627 8.84 110.69 6.67
C ASP A 627 9.22 111.90 5.79
N ILE A 628 10.47 111.95 5.31
CA ILE A 628 10.96 112.97 4.38
C ILE A 628 10.34 112.80 3.00
N VAL A 629 10.30 111.57 2.51
CA VAL A 629 9.68 111.25 1.22
C VAL A 629 8.18 111.56 1.26
N ALA A 630 7.49 111.28 2.37
CA ALA A 630 6.08 111.61 2.53
C ALA A 630 5.80 113.13 2.55
N ALA A 631 6.69 113.91 3.16
CA ALA A 631 6.57 115.37 3.22
C ALA A 631 7.10 116.09 1.95
N ARG A 632 7.66 115.35 0.97
CA ARG A 632 8.15 115.89 -0.31
C ARG A 632 7.11 116.68 -1.08
N GLU A 633 5.88 116.16 -1.21
CA GLU A 633 4.83 116.83 -1.98
C GLU A 633 4.45 118.19 -1.37
N LYS A 634 4.44 118.26 -0.03
CA LYS A 634 4.24 119.52 0.70
C LYS A 634 5.39 120.50 0.42
N ALA A 635 6.65 120.04 0.43
CA ALA A 635 7.80 120.87 0.06
C ALA A 635 7.74 121.35 -1.39
N ARG A 636 7.33 120.48 -2.33
CA ARG A 636 7.18 120.80 -3.75
C ARG A 636 6.08 121.83 -4.00
N ALA A 637 4.93 121.71 -3.33
CA ALA A 637 3.85 122.68 -3.42
C ALA A 637 4.29 124.07 -2.92
N LEU A 638 5.02 124.12 -1.80
CA LEU A 638 5.59 125.37 -1.29
C LEU A 638 6.63 125.96 -2.24
N LEU A 639 7.46 125.13 -2.88
CA LEU A 639 8.43 125.57 -3.89
C LEU A 639 7.72 126.15 -5.12
N GLY A 640 6.63 125.52 -5.57
CA GLY A 640 5.79 126.04 -6.65
C GLY A 640 5.22 127.42 -6.31
N SER A 641 4.63 127.57 -5.12
CA SER A 641 4.11 128.86 -4.64
C SER A 641 5.19 129.93 -4.59
N ALA A 642 6.38 129.62 -4.04
CA ALA A 642 7.49 130.56 -3.97
C ALA A 642 8.01 130.95 -5.37
N SER A 643 8.01 130.01 -6.31
CA SER A 643 8.38 130.28 -7.72
C SER A 643 7.37 131.20 -8.41
N GLU A 644 6.07 130.98 -8.21
CA GLU A 644 5.02 131.86 -8.74
C GLU A 644 5.08 133.27 -8.16
N GLU A 645 5.31 133.39 -6.85
CA GLU A 645 5.52 134.67 -6.18
C GLU A 645 6.75 135.41 -6.75
N LEU A 646 7.87 134.71 -6.95
CA LEU A 646 9.05 135.26 -7.62
C LEU A 646 8.74 135.74 -9.03
N LEU A 647 8.02 134.94 -9.80
CA LEU A 647 7.67 135.27 -11.18
C LEU A 647 6.72 136.48 -11.24
N ALA A 648 5.79 136.59 -10.28
CA ALA A 648 4.94 137.77 -10.11
C ALA A 648 5.76 139.00 -9.67
N PHE A 649 6.72 138.83 -8.77
CA PHE A 649 7.63 139.90 -8.33
C PHE A 649 8.50 140.42 -9.47
N VAL A 650 9.08 139.52 -10.28
CA VAL A 650 9.85 139.88 -11.49
C VAL A 650 8.94 140.58 -12.50
N ARG A 651 7.72 140.07 -12.76
CA ARG A 651 6.75 140.76 -13.64
C ARG A 651 6.39 142.15 -13.12
N ALA A 652 6.16 142.30 -11.82
CA ALA A 652 5.88 143.61 -11.22
C ALA A 652 7.07 144.56 -11.40
N ARG A 653 8.31 144.10 -11.17
CA ARG A 653 9.54 144.87 -11.41
C ARG A 653 9.70 145.28 -12.87
N ILE A 654 9.44 144.37 -13.82
CA ILE A 654 9.46 144.67 -15.26
C ILE A 654 8.41 145.74 -15.60
N THR A 655 7.20 145.62 -15.04
CA THR A 655 6.11 146.59 -15.24
C THR A 655 6.47 147.96 -14.68
N THR A 656 7.06 148.03 -13.48
CA THR A 656 7.54 149.28 -12.86
C THR A 656 8.67 149.90 -13.68
N ALA A 657 9.59 149.10 -14.21
CA ALA A 657 10.68 149.60 -15.03
C ALA A 657 10.20 150.11 -16.41
N HIS A 658 9.21 149.46 -17.03
CA HIS A 658 8.46 150.01 -18.18
C HIS A 658 7.80 151.36 -17.85
N GLY A 659 7.18 151.49 -16.67
CA GLY A 659 6.57 152.75 -16.19
C GLY A 659 7.57 153.89 -15.97
N LEU A 660 8.85 153.55 -15.71
CA LEU A 660 9.95 154.51 -15.55
C LEU A 660 10.64 154.87 -16.88
N LYS A 661 10.13 154.41 -18.03
CA LYS A 661 10.76 154.53 -19.37
C LYS A 661 12.19 153.97 -19.43
N ILE A 662 12.50 153.03 -18.55
CA ILE A 662 13.73 152.23 -18.66
C ILE A 662 13.43 151.20 -19.76
N ASP A 663 14.34 151.03 -20.71
CA ASP A 663 14.23 149.95 -21.69
C ASP A 663 14.52 148.64 -20.95
N VAL A 664 13.52 147.76 -20.84
CA VAL A 664 13.55 146.53 -20.02
C VAL A 664 13.43 145.31 -20.90
#